data_AF-A0A087A4Z4-F1
#
_entry.id   AF-A0A087A4Z4-F1
#
_cell.length_a   1.000
_cell.length_b   1.000
_cell.length_c   1.000
_cell.angle_alpha   90.00
_cell.angle_beta   90.00
_cell.angle_gamma   90.00
#
_symmetry.space_group_name_H-M   'P 1'
#
loop_
_entity.id
_entity.type
_entity.pdbx_description
1 polymer ?
#
loop_
_entity_poly.entity_id
_entity_poly.type
_entity_poly.pdbx_seq_one_letter_code
_entity_poly.pdbx_strand_id
1 'polypeptide(L)'
;MTGNTSKWRAPLAGLASIAMLATMGVAASTANAYPLVNDDDVHGTYAFRVALYTADAPYKAFNYSGAQYKYGDTFDLRSVADPYSSVEPYNSATDGKILTGYTYDLAGTRPAKDLIAVKGDTNLYAQYAKAYTVTFDTNANGKADSSDKKIEVKAGSPIDAAAYAKSGAEAAAETAKVSGDVFAGWKQSKADDVDDLFTNQAVNSNLTLYPVYERYSAPEDEQNVSVVDFHENGTTNTQRFYTLANKAFPEFRAPQGLKQDQWQAPLGTAYDFNATVANGNEDYGKADLTVNGVKFSSSNAWTVKYDFDGANATLDNGTTTAHGTTAYQYVAEGTQAPQPSDPAKKNAQFTGWFSGTTKVDFSKNVEDLPGADASTRTVTVKAGWDTENIVPVVFYFGYNRTEPVHPWDNFTFPVTTADANGKVLSKTGKAIDYVTAGTALTAPANLEQHFQTAANVAHGDWTDQSVTAWLAVNDDAPIASVPAGAAGIEVYAKWSSALAVKLNANGGTFKNNTGYAYATIADGQQLQNVVETPTRDGYNFINWVSSVDKSLHANLSDNHWYDATGAQRAPIKDGDELVAQWQQSGSQSVDAALTAYPLVSALPTDEFGVTVPSFKNKTADYALFDKYGFTEASWKAYVDTVYTLKDDYEAYRDAKGQAKKDAAEKLAAKLQAAQKSLVKSDSAVVPAGRVAVYRAFNPNETRGGSHLYTTSEAEYNAVVRAGWKGEGVQFQTTSSKSASPVYRLYNPNDGSHFYTLSEVEYKHTVKAGWKYEGIGWYVAKDASNDVLRIYNPNSGEHVFTLSKAEVNNAVKAGWNDEGVGFKAYPAK
;
A
#
# COMPACT_ATOMS: atom_id res chain seq x y z
N MET A 1 8.41 -38.37 -5.21
CA MET A 1 7.95 -38.62 -6.59
C MET A 1 6.53 -38.06 -6.70
N THR A 2 6.41 -36.81 -7.18
CA THR A 2 5.69 -36.41 -8.43
C THR A 2 4.16 -36.44 -8.30
N GLY A 3 3.37 -35.36 -8.45
CA GLY A 3 3.64 -33.96 -8.81
C GLY A 3 2.36 -33.10 -8.82
N ASN A 4 2.57 -31.76 -8.88
CA ASN A 4 1.80 -30.63 -9.46
C ASN A 4 0.29 -30.84 -9.81
N THR A 5 -0.67 -29.95 -9.50
CA THR A 5 -0.83 -28.61 -10.10
C THR A 5 -1.62 -27.61 -9.26
N SER A 6 -1.09 -26.39 -9.23
CA SER A 6 -1.66 -25.09 -8.88
C SER A 6 -2.93 -24.70 -9.66
N LYS A 7 -3.99 -24.27 -8.94
CA LYS A 7 -4.95 -23.23 -9.36
C LYS A 7 -5.51 -22.51 -8.14
N TRP A 8 -5.02 -21.30 -7.88
CA TRP A 8 -5.66 -20.34 -6.98
C TRP A 8 -6.91 -19.77 -7.66
N ARG A 9 -8.05 -19.86 -6.97
CA ARG A 9 -9.32 -19.25 -7.36
C ARG A 9 -9.38 -17.86 -6.74
N ALA A 10 -9.37 -16.81 -7.56
CA ALA A 10 -9.78 -15.47 -7.15
C ALA A 10 -11.32 -15.41 -7.03
N PRO A 11 -11.89 -14.66 -6.07
CA PRO A 11 -13.34 -14.52 -5.97
C PRO A 11 -13.90 -13.62 -7.08
N LEU A 12 -14.93 -14.13 -7.77
CA LEU A 12 -15.83 -13.34 -8.61
C LEU A 12 -16.70 -12.42 -7.72
N ALA A 13 -16.43 -11.12 -7.76
CA ALA A 13 -17.41 -10.07 -7.44
C ALA A 13 -16.96 -8.77 -8.14
N GLY A 14 -17.77 -8.26 -9.08
CA GLY A 14 -17.49 -6.99 -9.75
C GLY A 14 -17.86 -6.89 -11.24
N LEU A 15 -18.53 -7.88 -11.83
CA LEU A 15 -19.18 -7.74 -13.15
C LEU A 15 -20.68 -7.50 -12.95
N ALA A 16 -21.04 -6.29 -12.53
CA ALA A 16 -22.41 -5.80 -12.59
C ALA A 16 -22.42 -4.27 -12.42
N SER A 17 -22.10 -3.53 -13.48
CA SER A 17 -22.53 -2.12 -13.73
C SER A 17 -22.08 -1.64 -15.12
N ILE A 18 -22.34 -2.39 -16.19
CA ILE A 18 -22.27 -1.88 -17.57
C ILE A 18 -23.53 -2.33 -18.31
N ALA A 19 -24.67 -1.82 -17.86
CA ALA A 19 -25.95 -1.88 -18.59
C ALA A 19 -26.98 -1.05 -17.82
N MET A 20 -26.92 0.28 -17.95
CA MET A 20 -28.06 1.22 -17.86
C MET A 20 -27.51 2.64 -17.72
N LEU A 21 -27.36 3.35 -18.84
CA LEU A 21 -27.51 4.81 -18.98
C LEU A 21 -27.38 5.19 -20.47
N ALA A 22 -28.22 4.57 -21.30
CA ALA A 22 -28.76 5.26 -22.46
C ALA A 22 -30.01 6.02 -21.96
N THR A 23 -30.28 7.20 -22.52
CA THR A 23 -31.33 8.17 -22.16
C THR A 23 -31.14 8.96 -20.85
N MET A 24 -30.22 9.92 -20.87
CA MET A 24 -30.49 11.26 -20.30
C MET A 24 -29.99 12.32 -21.28
N GLY A 25 -30.82 13.32 -21.54
CA GLY A 25 -30.65 14.29 -22.62
C GLY A 25 -29.33 15.04 -22.53
N VAL A 26 -28.61 15.04 -23.66
CA VAL A 26 -27.59 16.03 -23.98
C VAL A 26 -28.28 17.38 -24.00
N ALA A 27 -28.23 18.11 -22.89
CA ALA A 27 -28.29 19.55 -22.94
C ALA A 27 -26.95 19.98 -23.55
N ALA A 28 -26.98 20.33 -24.83
CA ALA A 28 -25.92 21.09 -25.46
C ALA A 28 -25.85 22.46 -24.76
N SER A 29 -25.16 22.54 -23.63
CA SER A 29 -24.62 23.82 -23.19
C SER A 29 -23.60 24.21 -24.24
N THR A 30 -23.91 25.25 -24.99
CA THR A 30 -23.02 25.90 -25.95
C THR A 30 -21.68 26.15 -25.27
N ALA A 31 -20.68 25.31 -25.58
CA ALA A 31 -19.30 25.59 -25.23
C ALA A 31 -18.96 26.91 -25.91
N ASN A 32 -18.80 27.98 -25.11
CA ASN A 32 -18.28 29.23 -25.61
C ASN A 32 -16.92 28.92 -26.25
N ALA A 33 -16.75 29.34 -27.50
CA ALA A 33 -15.53 29.15 -28.27
C ALA A 33 -14.34 29.70 -27.47
N TYR A 34 -13.56 28.81 -26.88
CA TYR A 34 -12.22 29.16 -26.43
C TYR A 34 -11.43 29.50 -27.70
N PRO A 35 -10.80 30.69 -27.78
CA PRO A 35 -10.02 31.05 -28.95
C PRO A 35 -8.93 30.00 -29.16
N LEU A 36 -8.67 29.70 -30.44
CA LEU A 36 -7.60 28.82 -30.92
C LEU A 36 -6.39 28.89 -29.98
N VAL A 37 -5.88 27.73 -29.55
CA VAL A 37 -4.52 27.67 -29.03
C VAL A 37 -3.65 28.35 -30.10
N ASN A 38 -3.03 29.48 -29.77
CA ASN A 38 -2.30 30.26 -30.76
C ASN A 38 -1.28 29.35 -31.44
N ASP A 39 -1.14 29.49 -32.76
CA ASP A 39 -0.18 28.73 -33.57
C ASP A 39 1.26 28.92 -33.02
N ASP A 40 1.49 30.11 -32.46
CA ASP A 40 2.51 30.55 -31.49
C ASP A 40 2.87 29.56 -30.37
N ASP A 41 1.84 29.16 -29.64
CA ASP A 41 1.98 28.35 -28.45
C ASP A 41 2.30 26.92 -28.85
N VAL A 42 1.48 26.28 -29.70
CA VAL A 42 1.56 24.84 -30.05
C VAL A 42 2.87 24.47 -30.75
N HIS A 43 3.42 25.35 -31.58
CA HIS A 43 4.51 25.01 -32.51
C HIS A 43 5.75 25.93 -32.46
N GLY A 44 5.67 27.07 -31.76
CA GLY A 44 6.79 28.01 -31.60
C GLY A 44 7.44 28.03 -30.21
N THR A 45 6.66 27.74 -29.16
CA THR A 45 7.06 28.01 -27.76
C THR A 45 7.26 26.75 -26.92
N TYR A 46 6.65 25.61 -27.29
CA TYR A 46 6.80 24.36 -26.54
C TYR A 46 8.06 23.59 -26.94
N ALA A 47 8.91 23.36 -25.95
CA ALA A 47 10.06 22.48 -26.01
C ALA A 47 9.74 21.14 -25.36
N PHE A 48 9.50 20.11 -26.17
CA PHE A 48 9.32 18.74 -25.70
C PHE A 48 10.67 18.10 -25.36
N ARG A 49 10.63 17.15 -24.43
CA ARG A 49 11.81 16.41 -23.97
C ARG A 49 11.63 14.91 -24.17
N VAL A 50 12.74 14.23 -24.45
CA VAL A 50 12.80 12.78 -24.38
C VAL A 50 13.64 12.41 -23.16
N ALA A 51 13.03 11.70 -22.22
CA ALA A 51 13.66 11.21 -21.01
C ALA A 51 13.80 9.70 -21.10
N LEU A 52 15.00 9.20 -20.84
CA LEU A 52 15.28 7.78 -20.88
C LEU A 52 15.54 7.27 -19.46
N TYR A 53 14.90 6.15 -19.16
CA TYR A 53 14.91 5.49 -17.86
C TYR A 53 15.44 4.07 -18.00
N THR A 54 15.91 3.52 -16.89
CA THR A 54 16.29 2.12 -16.77
C THR A 54 15.20 1.36 -16.03
N ALA A 55 15.12 0.05 -16.24
CA ALA A 55 14.15 -0.78 -15.53
C ALA A 55 14.42 -0.84 -14.01
N ASP A 56 15.69 -0.71 -13.59
CA ASP A 56 16.07 -0.75 -12.18
C ASP A 56 15.81 0.59 -11.45
N ALA A 57 15.70 1.69 -12.18
CA ALA A 57 15.39 3.01 -11.64
C ALA A 57 14.38 3.78 -12.53
N PRO A 58 13.15 3.27 -12.69
CA PRO A 58 12.17 3.84 -13.63
C PRO A 58 11.64 5.21 -13.17
N TYR A 59 11.95 5.61 -11.94
CA TYR A 59 11.65 6.91 -11.34
C TYR A 59 12.72 7.97 -11.59
N LYS A 60 13.92 7.59 -12.05
CA LYS A 60 15.05 8.51 -12.25
C LYS A 60 15.63 8.35 -13.64
N ALA A 61 15.48 9.38 -14.47
CA ALA A 61 16.04 9.34 -15.81
C ALA A 61 17.57 9.32 -15.73
N PHE A 62 18.21 8.43 -16.50
CA PHE A 62 19.67 8.36 -16.58
C PHE A 62 20.21 9.32 -17.64
N ASN A 63 19.40 9.66 -18.64
CA ASN A 63 19.75 10.60 -19.69
C ASN A 63 18.54 11.46 -20.07
N TYR A 64 18.82 12.74 -20.26
CA TYR A 64 17.90 13.70 -20.83
C TYR A 64 18.49 14.20 -22.14
N SER A 65 17.69 14.20 -23.19
CA SER A 65 18.03 15.00 -24.36
C SER A 65 18.14 16.46 -23.92
N GLY A 66 19.36 17.00 -23.81
CA GLY A 66 19.55 18.44 -23.56
C GLY A 66 18.97 19.33 -24.68
N ALA A 67 18.63 18.72 -25.82
CA ALA A 67 17.93 19.35 -26.93
C ALA A 67 16.42 19.50 -26.66
N GLN A 68 15.88 20.64 -27.06
CA GLN A 68 14.45 20.92 -27.07
C GLN A 68 13.88 20.49 -28.42
N TYR A 69 12.87 19.62 -28.42
CA TYR A 69 12.19 19.15 -29.63
C TYR A 69 10.88 19.89 -29.85
N LYS A 70 10.54 20.10 -31.12
CA LYS A 70 9.23 20.58 -31.56
C LYS A 70 8.35 19.41 -31.98
N TYR A 71 7.05 19.68 -32.11
CA TYR A 71 6.10 18.70 -32.64
C TYR A 71 6.54 18.24 -34.05
N GLY A 72 6.72 16.94 -34.22
CA GLY A 72 7.15 16.32 -35.46
C GLY A 72 8.67 16.29 -35.71
N ASP A 73 9.48 16.78 -34.76
CA ASP A 73 10.92 16.50 -34.81
C ASP A 73 11.19 15.00 -34.66
N THR A 74 12.35 14.54 -35.12
CA THR A 74 12.77 13.14 -34.99
C THR A 74 13.80 12.98 -33.88
N PHE A 75 13.55 12.04 -32.97
CA PHE A 75 14.53 11.56 -32.00
C PHE A 75 15.19 10.27 -32.51
N ASP A 76 16.52 10.19 -32.52
CA ASP A 76 17.28 9.01 -32.98
C ASP A 76 17.87 8.23 -31.80
N LEU A 77 17.23 7.12 -31.44
CA LEU A 77 17.66 6.23 -30.36
C LEU A 77 19.00 5.54 -30.64
N ARG A 78 19.42 5.38 -31.90
CA ARG A 78 20.70 4.72 -32.24
C ARG A 78 21.89 5.57 -31.84
N SER A 79 21.67 6.88 -31.70
CA SER A 79 22.69 7.82 -31.21
C SER A 79 22.82 7.81 -29.68
N VAL A 80 21.92 7.12 -28.97
CA VAL A 80 21.88 7.10 -27.51
C VAL A 80 22.75 5.97 -26.98
N ALA A 81 23.71 6.32 -26.13
CA ALA A 81 24.56 5.34 -25.45
C ALA A 81 23.75 4.45 -24.50
N ASP A 82 24.18 3.20 -24.34
CA ASP A 82 23.60 2.27 -23.36
C ASP A 82 23.79 2.85 -21.94
N PRO A 83 22.70 3.01 -21.16
CA PRO A 83 22.74 3.52 -19.79
C PRO A 83 23.75 2.81 -18.88
N TYR A 84 23.92 1.49 -19.05
CA TYR A 84 24.78 0.66 -18.21
C TYR A 84 26.21 0.60 -18.75
N SER A 85 26.47 1.13 -19.95
CA SER A 85 27.82 1.11 -20.54
C SER A 85 28.77 2.20 -20.01
N SER A 86 28.28 3.20 -19.28
CA SER A 86 29.08 4.41 -18.99
C SER A 86 28.87 5.09 -17.62
N VAL A 87 27.95 4.60 -16.77
CA VAL A 87 27.59 5.30 -15.51
C VAL A 87 27.70 4.35 -14.32
N GLU A 88 28.49 4.68 -13.30
CA GLU A 88 28.51 3.99 -12.00
C GLU A 88 27.15 4.12 -11.28
N PRO A 89 26.63 3.08 -10.60
CA PRO A 89 27.27 1.80 -10.25
C PRO A 89 27.19 0.73 -11.35
N TYR A 90 26.66 1.08 -12.52
CA TYR A 90 26.32 0.16 -13.60
C TYR A 90 27.48 -0.07 -14.59
N ASN A 91 28.55 0.70 -14.48
CA ASN A 91 29.83 0.55 -15.18
C ASN A 91 30.57 -0.72 -14.73
N SER A 92 29.95 -1.87 -14.97
CA SER A 92 30.67 -3.12 -15.06
C SER A 92 30.41 -3.67 -16.45
N ALA A 93 31.47 -3.92 -17.19
CA ALA A 93 31.45 -5.11 -18.01
C ALA A 93 30.90 -6.24 -17.10
N THR A 94 29.80 -6.88 -17.46
CA THR A 94 29.26 -8.14 -16.87
C THR A 94 28.05 -8.13 -15.89
N ASP A 95 27.00 -7.29 -16.02
CA ASP A 95 25.68 -7.70 -15.42
C ASP A 95 25.00 -8.86 -16.18
N GLY A 96 25.69 -9.48 -17.16
CA GLY A 96 25.14 -10.57 -17.97
C GLY A 96 23.88 -10.13 -18.73
N LYS A 97 23.83 -8.85 -19.12
CA LYS A 97 22.72 -8.21 -19.82
C LYS A 97 23.23 -7.43 -21.03
N ILE A 98 22.41 -7.35 -22.08
CA ILE A 98 22.65 -6.54 -23.28
C ILE A 98 21.41 -5.69 -23.56
N LEU A 99 21.60 -4.41 -23.89
CA LEU A 99 20.52 -3.53 -24.34
C LEU A 99 19.92 -4.11 -25.62
N THR A 100 18.61 -4.34 -25.60
CA THR A 100 17.85 -4.86 -26.74
C THR A 100 16.97 -3.82 -27.43
N GLY A 101 16.87 -2.64 -26.84
CA GLY A 101 16.08 -1.53 -27.35
C GLY A 101 15.44 -0.74 -26.22
N TYR A 102 14.51 0.14 -26.60
CA TYR A 102 13.73 0.94 -25.68
C TYR A 102 12.24 0.70 -25.90
N THR A 103 11.44 0.90 -24.86
CA THR A 103 9.98 0.77 -24.90
C THR A 103 9.31 1.98 -24.29
N TYR A 104 8.03 2.20 -24.63
CA TYR A 104 7.20 3.27 -24.05
C TYR A 104 6.61 2.89 -22.68
N ASP A 105 6.78 1.65 -22.26
CA ASP A 105 6.33 1.07 -20.99
C ASP A 105 7.44 0.24 -20.35
N LEU A 106 7.44 0.17 -19.02
CA LEU A 106 8.40 -0.60 -18.24
C LEU A 106 8.29 -2.11 -18.53
N ALA A 107 7.07 -2.60 -18.78
CA ALA A 107 6.80 -4.02 -19.06
C ALA A 107 7.33 -4.50 -20.43
N GLY A 108 7.79 -3.58 -21.27
CA GLY A 108 8.38 -3.86 -22.57
C GLY A 108 7.40 -4.31 -23.65
N THR A 109 6.11 -4.10 -23.44
CA THR A 109 5.04 -4.53 -24.35
C THR A 109 4.85 -3.60 -25.55
N ARG A 110 5.41 -2.39 -25.48
CA ARG A 110 5.29 -1.32 -26.48
C ARG A 110 6.69 -0.88 -26.93
N PRO A 111 7.34 -1.64 -27.83
CA PRO A 111 8.66 -1.31 -28.32
C PRO A 111 8.66 0.05 -29.02
N ALA A 112 9.63 0.87 -28.66
CA ALA A 112 9.95 2.07 -29.41
C ALA A 112 10.77 1.70 -30.64
N LYS A 113 10.52 2.39 -31.74
CA LYS A 113 11.33 2.28 -32.96
C LYS A 113 12.58 3.12 -32.82
N ASP A 114 13.65 2.78 -33.53
CA ASP A 114 14.92 3.50 -33.44
C ASP A 114 14.77 5.00 -33.71
N LEU A 115 13.81 5.37 -34.54
CA LEU A 115 13.48 6.76 -34.85
C LEU A 115 12.06 7.06 -34.38
N ILE A 116 11.90 8.15 -33.62
CA ILE A 116 10.62 8.52 -33.00
C ILE A 116 10.22 9.92 -33.43
N ALA A 117 9.02 10.06 -33.97
CA ALA A 117 8.41 11.37 -34.18
C ALA A 117 7.93 11.94 -32.83
N VAL A 118 8.51 13.05 -32.40
CA VAL A 118 8.22 13.69 -31.12
C VAL A 118 6.85 14.38 -31.18
N LYS A 119 5.88 13.86 -30.43
CA LYS A 119 4.52 14.43 -30.32
C LYS A 119 4.28 15.11 -28.96
N GLY A 120 5.25 15.03 -28.06
CA GLY A 120 5.15 15.46 -26.67
C GLY A 120 6.35 15.05 -25.84
N ASP A 121 6.34 15.40 -24.56
CA ASP A 121 7.24 14.83 -23.57
C ASP A 121 7.11 13.30 -23.59
N THR A 122 8.24 12.63 -23.79
CA THR A 122 8.30 11.18 -24.03
C THR A 122 9.19 10.52 -23.01
N ASN A 123 8.65 9.56 -22.26
CA ASN A 123 9.41 8.66 -21.41
C ASN A 123 9.69 7.36 -22.16
N LEU A 124 10.94 6.90 -22.14
CA LEU A 124 11.37 5.63 -22.73
C LEU A 124 12.13 4.80 -21.71
N TYR A 125 11.90 3.49 -21.71
CA TYR A 125 12.49 2.54 -20.77
C TYR A 125 13.43 1.59 -21.51
N ALA A 126 14.69 1.56 -21.09
CA ALA A 126 15.69 0.67 -21.65
C ALA A 126 15.37 -0.79 -21.29
N GLN A 127 15.39 -1.67 -22.29
CA GLN A 127 15.08 -3.09 -22.15
C GLN A 127 16.32 -3.96 -22.34
N TYR A 128 16.50 -4.92 -21.44
CA TYR A 128 17.67 -5.80 -21.44
C TYR A 128 17.28 -7.24 -21.64
N ALA A 129 18.09 -7.96 -22.43
CA ALA A 129 18.07 -9.42 -22.45
C ALA A 129 19.30 -9.97 -21.75
N LYS A 130 19.20 -11.22 -21.27
CA LYS A 130 20.37 -11.95 -20.80
C LYS A 130 21.42 -12.03 -21.91
N ALA A 131 22.66 -11.78 -21.55
CA ALA A 131 23.82 -11.85 -22.42
C ALA A 131 24.86 -12.84 -21.86
N TYR A 132 25.67 -13.37 -22.77
CA TYR A 132 26.84 -14.17 -22.46
C TYR A 132 28.07 -13.55 -23.12
N THR A 133 29.17 -13.56 -22.38
CA THR A 133 30.44 -13.06 -22.87
C THR A 133 31.09 -14.09 -23.78
N VAL A 134 31.40 -13.69 -25.02
CA VAL A 134 32.31 -14.42 -25.91
C VAL A 134 33.69 -13.79 -25.80
N THR A 135 34.67 -14.59 -25.39
CA THR A 135 36.08 -14.17 -25.30
C THR A 135 36.86 -14.78 -26.45
N PHE A 136 37.58 -13.96 -27.20
CA PHE A 136 38.47 -14.38 -28.28
C PHE A 136 39.91 -14.37 -27.78
N ASP A 137 40.51 -15.56 -27.66
CA ASP A 137 41.90 -15.79 -27.23
C ASP A 137 42.87 -15.39 -28.35
N THR A 138 43.03 -14.09 -28.59
CA THR A 138 43.71 -13.59 -29.79
C THR A 138 45.22 -13.83 -29.80
N ASN A 139 45.83 -14.15 -28.66
CA ASN A 139 47.26 -14.39 -28.53
C ASN A 139 47.62 -15.88 -28.57
N ALA A 140 46.62 -16.77 -28.70
CA ALA A 140 46.74 -18.22 -28.76
C ALA A 140 47.51 -18.85 -27.57
N ASN A 141 47.55 -18.18 -26.42
CA ASN A 141 48.23 -18.70 -25.23
C ASN A 141 47.38 -19.77 -24.51
N GLY A 142 46.15 -19.99 -24.98
CA GLY A 142 45.21 -20.94 -24.42
C GLY A 142 44.66 -20.47 -23.07
N LYS A 143 44.61 -19.18 -22.76
CA LYS A 143 44.15 -18.65 -21.48
C LYS A 143 43.38 -17.35 -21.71
N ALA A 144 42.12 -17.36 -21.29
CA ALA A 144 41.32 -16.15 -21.18
C ALA A 144 42.00 -15.13 -20.26
N ASP A 145 42.54 -14.05 -20.80
CA ASP A 145 43.26 -13.02 -20.07
C ASP A 145 42.85 -11.58 -20.48
N SER A 146 43.56 -10.56 -19.98
CA SER A 146 43.23 -9.16 -20.22
C SER A 146 43.58 -8.67 -21.62
N SER A 147 44.39 -9.40 -22.37
CA SER A 147 44.74 -9.06 -23.75
C SER A 147 43.66 -9.48 -24.75
N ASP A 148 42.77 -10.39 -24.35
CA ASP A 148 41.72 -10.95 -25.18
C ASP A 148 40.60 -9.97 -25.49
N LYS A 149 40.04 -10.14 -26.70
CA LYS A 149 38.89 -9.36 -27.13
C LYS A 149 37.61 -10.01 -26.63
N LYS A 150 36.65 -9.19 -26.24
CA LYS A 150 35.38 -9.65 -25.68
C LYS A 150 34.22 -8.94 -26.33
N ILE A 151 33.14 -9.68 -26.51
CA ILE A 151 31.84 -9.16 -26.90
C ILE A 151 30.76 -9.76 -26.01
N GLU A 152 29.67 -9.04 -25.83
CA GLU A 152 28.45 -9.57 -25.22
C GLU A 152 27.50 -10.01 -26.32
N VAL A 153 26.95 -11.21 -26.18
CA VAL A 153 26.00 -11.78 -27.15
C VAL A 153 24.71 -12.12 -26.42
N LYS A 154 23.57 -11.72 -26.98
CA LYS A 154 22.26 -12.07 -26.45
C LYS A 154 22.13 -13.60 -26.35
N ALA A 155 21.66 -14.09 -25.20
CA ALA A 155 21.47 -15.51 -24.95
C ALA A 155 20.55 -16.14 -26.02
N GLY A 156 21.03 -17.24 -26.62
CA GLY A 156 20.33 -17.96 -27.69
C GLY A 156 20.49 -17.35 -29.09
N SER A 157 21.26 -16.27 -29.24
CA SER A 157 21.58 -15.67 -30.54
C SER A 157 22.99 -16.06 -31.02
N PRO A 158 23.24 -16.13 -32.34
CA PRO A 158 24.60 -16.23 -32.87
C PRO A 158 25.39 -14.95 -32.59
N ILE A 159 26.70 -14.98 -32.85
CA ILE A 159 27.56 -13.79 -32.74
C ILE A 159 27.12 -12.74 -33.76
N ASP A 160 26.92 -11.49 -33.30
CA ASP A 160 26.64 -10.36 -34.18
C ASP A 160 27.92 -9.92 -34.92
N ALA A 161 27.85 -9.81 -36.25
CA ALA A 161 28.98 -9.44 -37.11
C ALA A 161 29.51 -8.03 -36.82
N ALA A 162 28.63 -7.08 -36.49
CA ALA A 162 29.04 -5.72 -36.18
C ALA A 162 29.80 -5.64 -34.85
N ALA A 163 29.30 -6.34 -33.82
CA ALA A 163 29.96 -6.49 -32.52
C ALA A 163 31.32 -7.20 -32.66
N TYR A 164 31.37 -8.31 -33.41
CA TYR A 164 32.61 -9.05 -33.65
C TYR A 164 33.68 -8.18 -34.30
N ALA A 165 33.38 -7.53 -35.43
CA ALA A 165 34.40 -6.73 -36.09
C ALA A 165 34.77 -5.46 -35.29
N LYS A 166 33.83 -4.86 -34.51
CA LYS A 166 34.15 -3.77 -33.56
C LYS A 166 35.10 -4.21 -32.45
N SER A 167 35.07 -5.50 -32.05
CA SER A 167 35.98 -6.03 -31.04
C SER A 167 37.45 -6.05 -31.48
N GLY A 168 37.70 -6.05 -32.80
CA GLY A 168 39.04 -6.18 -33.37
C GLY A 168 39.68 -7.56 -33.19
N ALA A 169 38.91 -8.59 -32.82
CA ALA A 169 39.40 -9.94 -32.58
C ALA A 169 40.12 -10.54 -33.80
N GLU A 170 39.54 -10.43 -35.00
CA GLU A 170 40.14 -10.93 -36.24
C GLU A 170 41.50 -10.28 -36.52
N ALA A 171 41.56 -8.94 -36.46
CA ALA A 171 42.77 -8.18 -36.72
C ALA A 171 43.89 -8.53 -35.71
N ALA A 172 43.52 -8.78 -34.45
CA ALA A 172 44.45 -9.22 -33.43
C ALA A 172 44.97 -10.64 -33.69
N ALA A 173 44.08 -11.58 -34.07
CA ALA A 173 44.47 -12.95 -34.44
C ALA A 173 45.38 -12.97 -35.68
N GLU A 174 45.08 -12.14 -36.69
CA GLU A 174 45.90 -11.98 -37.88
C GLU A 174 47.30 -11.41 -37.59
N THR A 175 47.42 -10.60 -36.54
CA THR A 175 48.71 -10.05 -36.08
C THR A 175 49.52 -11.07 -35.28
N ALA A 176 48.86 -12.00 -34.57
CA ALA A 176 49.51 -12.97 -33.69
C ALA A 176 50.03 -14.23 -34.40
N LYS A 177 49.61 -14.48 -35.65
CA LYS A 177 50.01 -15.67 -36.42
C LYS A 177 51.52 -15.73 -36.70
N VAL A 178 52.04 -16.95 -36.86
CA VAL A 178 53.43 -17.15 -37.28
C VAL A 178 53.58 -16.89 -38.79
N SER A 179 54.77 -16.48 -39.22
CA SER A 179 55.04 -16.17 -40.63
C SER A 179 54.77 -17.38 -41.54
N GLY A 180 53.86 -17.18 -42.51
CA GLY A 180 53.43 -18.19 -43.49
C GLY A 180 52.19 -19.00 -43.08
N ASP A 181 51.57 -18.66 -41.94
CA ASP A 181 50.26 -19.18 -41.56
C ASP A 181 49.16 -18.15 -41.88
N VAL A 182 47.92 -18.61 -41.97
CA VAL A 182 46.70 -17.81 -42.15
C VAL A 182 45.68 -18.12 -41.07
N PHE A 183 44.83 -17.14 -40.74
CA PHE A 183 43.76 -17.32 -39.76
C PHE A 183 42.51 -17.92 -40.41
N ALA A 184 42.24 -19.19 -40.08
CA ALA A 184 41.14 -19.97 -40.66
C ALA A 184 39.83 -19.88 -39.84
N GLY A 185 39.85 -19.30 -38.64
CA GLY A 185 38.65 -19.06 -37.84
C GLY A 185 38.81 -19.39 -36.36
N TRP A 186 37.69 -19.64 -35.69
CA TRP A 186 37.63 -19.80 -34.24
C TRP A 186 37.13 -21.20 -33.86
N LYS A 187 37.74 -21.86 -32.88
CA LYS A 187 37.27 -23.15 -32.32
C LYS A 187 36.86 -23.03 -30.85
N GLN A 188 35.96 -23.89 -30.38
CA GLN A 188 35.46 -23.83 -28.99
C GLN A 188 36.38 -24.50 -27.97
N SER A 189 37.20 -25.46 -28.40
CA SER A 189 38.10 -26.24 -27.57
C SER A 189 39.57 -25.98 -27.90
N LYS A 190 40.43 -26.26 -26.92
CA LYS A 190 41.89 -26.18 -27.10
C LYS A 190 42.46 -27.38 -27.84
N ALA A 191 41.68 -28.45 -28.01
CA ALA A 191 42.15 -29.64 -28.69
C ALA A 191 42.41 -29.33 -30.17
N ASP A 192 43.32 -30.07 -30.80
CA ASP A 192 43.54 -30.02 -32.25
C ASP A 192 42.41 -30.77 -32.99
N ASP A 193 41.17 -30.38 -32.69
CA ASP A 193 39.98 -30.93 -33.31
C ASP A 193 39.48 -29.96 -34.39
N VAL A 194 39.69 -30.34 -35.64
CA VAL A 194 39.26 -29.58 -36.82
C VAL A 194 37.73 -29.59 -37.02
N ASP A 195 37.00 -30.44 -36.31
CA ASP A 195 35.53 -30.51 -36.37
C ASP A 195 34.83 -29.50 -35.43
N ASP A 196 35.59 -28.75 -34.62
CA ASP A 196 35.09 -27.84 -33.58
C ASP A 196 35.08 -26.35 -34.01
N LEU A 197 34.99 -26.07 -35.32
CA LEU A 197 34.93 -24.70 -35.82
C LEU A 197 33.60 -24.01 -35.41
N PHE A 198 33.72 -22.85 -34.77
CA PHE A 198 32.62 -21.98 -34.41
C PHE A 198 32.19 -21.17 -35.64
N THR A 199 30.96 -21.42 -36.10
CA THR A 199 30.41 -20.87 -37.33
C THR A 199 29.22 -19.96 -37.04
N ASN A 200 28.03 -20.51 -36.78
CA ASN A 200 26.83 -19.71 -36.53
C ASN A 200 25.98 -20.29 -35.39
N GLN A 201 26.60 -21.05 -34.48
CA GLN A 201 25.90 -21.66 -33.35
C GLN A 201 25.40 -20.59 -32.37
N ALA A 202 24.22 -20.81 -31.78
CA ALA A 202 23.66 -19.94 -30.76
C ALA A 202 24.51 -19.94 -29.48
N VAL A 203 24.78 -18.74 -28.94
CA VAL A 203 25.54 -18.56 -27.70
C VAL A 203 24.63 -18.76 -26.49
N ASN A 204 24.84 -19.86 -25.75
CA ASN A 204 24.00 -20.27 -24.62
C ASN A 204 24.71 -20.27 -23.25
N SER A 205 26.00 -19.94 -23.24
CA SER A 205 26.83 -19.76 -22.05
C SER A 205 28.03 -18.87 -22.39
N ASN A 206 28.71 -18.34 -21.37
CA ASN A 206 30.02 -17.72 -21.59
C ASN A 206 30.94 -18.74 -22.25
N LEU A 207 31.65 -18.32 -23.30
CA LEU A 207 32.53 -19.20 -24.07
C LEU A 207 33.81 -18.48 -24.47
N THR A 208 34.90 -19.26 -24.56
CA THR A 208 36.20 -18.79 -25.03
C THR A 208 36.46 -19.46 -26.37
N LEU A 209 36.74 -18.65 -27.38
CA LEU A 209 37.07 -19.07 -28.74
C LEU A 209 38.58 -18.94 -28.96
N TYR A 210 39.17 -19.99 -29.52
CA TYR A 210 40.60 -20.07 -29.80
C TYR A 210 40.87 -19.95 -31.30
N PRO A 211 41.93 -19.26 -31.72
CA PRO A 211 42.21 -19.05 -33.12
C PRO A 211 42.71 -20.35 -33.76
N VAL A 212 42.31 -20.57 -35.01
CA VAL A 212 42.80 -21.65 -35.85
C VAL A 212 43.75 -21.05 -36.87
N TYR A 213 45.00 -21.48 -36.82
CA TYR A 213 46.03 -21.10 -37.78
C TYR A 213 46.38 -22.30 -38.63
N GLU A 214 46.38 -22.10 -39.94
CA GLU A 214 46.78 -23.13 -40.90
C GLU A 214 47.94 -22.62 -41.73
N ARG A 215 48.86 -23.52 -42.04
CA ARG A 215 49.97 -23.22 -42.94
C ARG A 215 49.40 -22.88 -44.32
N TYR A 216 49.88 -21.80 -44.93
CA TYR A 216 49.50 -21.41 -46.29
C TYR A 216 50.62 -20.58 -46.92
N SER A 217 51.70 -21.27 -47.29
CA SER A 217 52.95 -20.68 -47.77
C SER A 217 53.43 -21.26 -49.10
N ALA A 218 52.94 -22.43 -49.48
CA ALA A 218 53.26 -23.14 -50.71
C ALA A 218 52.04 -23.94 -51.22
N PRO A 219 52.02 -24.35 -52.50
CA PRO A 219 50.88 -25.05 -53.09
C PRO A 219 50.44 -26.33 -52.36
N GLU A 220 51.38 -27.06 -51.75
CA GLU A 220 51.07 -28.26 -50.95
C GLU A 220 50.21 -27.97 -49.70
N ASP A 221 50.19 -26.73 -49.22
CA ASP A 221 49.44 -26.30 -48.03
C ASP A 221 47.93 -26.09 -48.33
N GLU A 222 47.54 -25.99 -49.61
CA GLU A 222 46.16 -25.72 -50.03
C GLU A 222 45.14 -26.76 -49.57
N GLN A 223 45.57 -27.98 -49.25
CA GLN A 223 44.66 -29.05 -48.83
C GLN A 223 43.95 -28.74 -47.50
N ASN A 224 44.48 -27.82 -46.68
CA ASN A 224 44.02 -27.56 -45.32
C ASN A 224 43.04 -26.38 -45.22
N VAL A 225 43.05 -25.45 -46.18
CA VAL A 225 42.24 -24.23 -46.14
C VAL A 225 41.44 -24.03 -47.41
N SER A 226 40.27 -23.39 -47.28
CA SER A 226 39.53 -22.84 -48.40
C SER A 226 39.63 -21.31 -48.40
N VAL A 227 39.92 -20.74 -49.56
CA VAL A 227 40.09 -19.29 -49.76
C VAL A 227 38.77 -18.65 -50.16
N VAL A 228 38.33 -17.66 -49.40
CA VAL A 228 37.05 -16.96 -49.61
C VAL A 228 37.31 -15.49 -49.91
N ASP A 229 36.95 -15.05 -51.11
CA ASP A 229 37.08 -13.65 -51.55
C ASP A 229 35.73 -12.94 -51.49
N PHE A 230 35.62 -11.94 -50.61
CA PHE A 230 34.46 -11.05 -50.53
C PHE A 230 34.70 -9.79 -51.37
N HIS A 231 33.92 -9.64 -52.43
CA HIS A 231 33.99 -8.50 -53.33
C HIS A 231 33.00 -7.42 -52.92
N GLU A 232 33.45 -6.17 -52.79
CA GLU A 232 32.55 -5.06 -52.45
C GLU A 232 31.78 -4.53 -53.69
N ASN A 233 30.47 -4.31 -53.52
CA ASN A 233 29.56 -3.96 -54.61
C ASN A 233 30.05 -2.80 -55.49
N GLY A 234 30.09 -3.00 -56.80
CA GLY A 234 30.43 -1.95 -57.78
C GLY A 234 31.89 -1.49 -57.72
N THR A 235 32.75 -2.22 -57.02
CA THR A 235 34.19 -1.92 -56.90
C THR A 235 35.04 -3.13 -57.30
N THR A 236 36.33 -2.92 -57.51
CA THR A 236 37.33 -4.00 -57.60
C THR A 236 37.91 -4.38 -56.24
N ASN A 237 37.38 -3.82 -55.15
CA ASN A 237 37.87 -4.05 -53.80
C ASN A 237 37.47 -5.45 -53.35
N THR A 238 38.47 -6.26 -53.00
CA THR A 238 38.29 -7.66 -52.60
C THR A 238 38.98 -7.86 -51.25
N GLN A 239 38.23 -8.39 -50.29
CA GLN A 239 38.75 -8.79 -49.00
C GLN A 239 38.84 -10.31 -48.96
N ARG A 240 40.04 -10.82 -48.74
CA ARG A 240 40.33 -12.25 -48.70
C ARG A 240 40.31 -12.76 -47.26
N PHE A 241 39.60 -13.86 -47.06
CA PHE A 241 39.53 -14.60 -45.81
C PHE A 241 39.80 -16.08 -46.05
N TYR A 242 40.01 -16.81 -44.96
CA TYR A 242 40.28 -18.24 -44.97
C TYR A 242 39.32 -18.96 -44.03
N THR A 243 38.90 -20.15 -44.42
CA THR A 243 38.23 -21.13 -43.55
C THR A 243 38.91 -22.49 -43.70
N LEU A 244 38.65 -23.43 -42.80
CA LEU A 244 39.15 -24.80 -42.96
C LEU A 244 38.54 -25.45 -44.21
N ALA A 245 39.35 -26.24 -44.92
CA ALA A 245 38.91 -26.90 -46.15
C ALA A 245 37.61 -27.69 -45.94
N ASN A 246 36.63 -27.49 -46.83
CA ASN A 246 35.32 -28.14 -46.78
C ASN A 246 34.49 -27.82 -45.53
N LYS A 247 34.77 -26.71 -44.84
CA LYS A 247 33.94 -26.18 -43.75
C LYS A 247 33.17 -24.92 -44.19
N ALA A 248 32.10 -24.60 -43.46
CA ALA A 248 31.33 -23.39 -43.71
C ALA A 248 32.12 -22.13 -43.32
N PHE A 249 31.86 -21.01 -43.99
CA PHE A 249 32.42 -19.73 -43.61
C PHE A 249 31.52 -19.06 -42.55
N PRO A 250 32.03 -18.70 -41.35
CA PRO A 250 31.22 -18.08 -40.31
C PRO A 250 30.66 -16.71 -40.73
N GLU A 251 29.35 -16.51 -40.59
CA GLU A 251 28.68 -15.25 -40.98
C GLU A 251 29.25 -14.03 -40.25
N PHE A 252 29.53 -14.16 -38.95
CA PHE A 252 30.02 -13.05 -38.15
C PHE A 252 31.40 -12.54 -38.58
N ARG A 253 32.16 -13.31 -39.36
CA ARG A 253 33.46 -12.92 -39.94
C ARG A 253 33.36 -12.21 -41.29
N ALA A 254 32.17 -12.16 -41.89
CA ALA A 254 31.98 -11.47 -43.17
C ALA A 254 32.29 -9.96 -43.03
N PRO A 255 32.76 -9.29 -44.10
CA PRO A 255 33.04 -7.86 -44.06
C PRO A 255 31.86 -7.02 -43.57
N GLN A 256 32.17 -5.96 -42.81
CA GLN A 256 31.14 -5.05 -42.31
C GLN A 256 30.47 -4.23 -43.43
N GLY A 257 29.25 -3.77 -43.14
CA GLY A 257 28.49 -2.86 -44.01
C GLY A 257 27.46 -3.54 -44.91
N LEU A 258 27.39 -4.88 -44.88
CA LEU A 258 26.39 -5.69 -45.55
C LEU A 258 25.81 -6.74 -44.57
N LYS A 259 24.49 -6.95 -44.62
CA LYS A 259 23.75 -8.02 -43.93
C LYS A 259 23.90 -9.35 -44.68
N GLN A 260 23.51 -10.46 -44.04
CA GLN A 260 23.59 -11.82 -44.59
C GLN A 260 23.02 -11.94 -46.02
N ASP A 261 21.83 -11.41 -46.23
CA ASP A 261 21.07 -11.44 -47.48
C ASP A 261 21.66 -10.54 -48.57
N GLN A 262 22.62 -9.68 -48.20
CA GLN A 262 23.34 -8.80 -49.12
C GLN A 262 24.64 -9.42 -49.66
N TRP A 263 24.97 -10.64 -49.23
CA TRP A 263 26.07 -11.42 -49.79
C TRP A 263 25.51 -12.45 -50.78
N GLN A 264 26.05 -12.49 -52.00
CA GLN A 264 25.58 -13.39 -53.05
C GLN A 264 26.68 -14.37 -53.49
N ALA A 265 26.27 -15.61 -53.74
CA ALA A 265 27.10 -16.60 -54.42
C ALA A 265 27.35 -16.18 -55.89
N PRO A 266 28.32 -16.79 -56.61
CA PRO A 266 28.63 -16.43 -58.00
C PRO A 266 27.46 -16.46 -58.99
N LEU A 267 26.38 -17.20 -58.67
CA LEU A 267 25.17 -17.31 -59.48
C LEU A 267 24.10 -16.25 -59.15
N GLY A 268 24.41 -15.26 -58.31
CA GLY A 268 23.51 -14.15 -57.96
C GLY A 268 22.42 -14.50 -56.93
N THR A 269 22.45 -15.70 -56.36
CA THR A 269 21.60 -16.12 -55.24
C THR A 269 22.20 -15.67 -53.91
N ALA A 270 21.37 -15.41 -52.90
CA ALA A 270 21.85 -15.15 -51.53
C ALA A 270 22.79 -16.27 -51.07
N TYR A 271 23.89 -15.89 -50.43
CA TYR A 271 24.88 -16.84 -49.93
C TYR A 271 24.39 -17.46 -48.61
N ASP A 272 24.34 -18.80 -48.56
CA ASP A 272 24.04 -19.54 -47.34
C ASP A 272 25.33 -19.76 -46.55
N PHE A 273 25.49 -19.04 -45.45
CA PHE A 273 26.65 -19.16 -44.56
C PHE A 273 26.71 -20.50 -43.80
N ASN A 274 25.69 -21.37 -43.91
CA ASN A 274 25.76 -22.74 -43.42
C ASN A 274 26.28 -23.72 -44.47
N ALA A 275 26.36 -23.31 -45.74
CA ALA A 275 26.90 -24.15 -46.80
C ALA A 275 28.42 -24.30 -46.65
N THR A 276 28.91 -25.52 -46.89
CA THR A 276 30.35 -25.79 -46.90
C THR A 276 31.03 -25.09 -48.06
N VAL A 277 32.18 -24.47 -47.79
CA VAL A 277 33.06 -23.95 -48.83
C VAL A 277 33.90 -25.12 -49.34
N ALA A 278 33.61 -25.58 -50.55
CA ALA A 278 34.37 -26.66 -51.16
C ALA A 278 35.81 -26.20 -51.42
N ASN A 279 36.80 -27.02 -51.06
CA ASN A 279 38.18 -26.82 -51.49
C ASN A 279 38.34 -27.42 -52.90
N GLY A 280 37.92 -26.66 -53.91
CA GLY A 280 37.77 -27.15 -55.27
C GLY A 280 38.78 -26.55 -56.25
N ASN A 281 39.52 -25.52 -55.84
CA ASN A 281 40.45 -24.80 -56.67
C ASN A 281 41.88 -25.01 -56.14
N GLU A 282 42.55 -26.06 -56.63
CA GLU A 282 43.94 -26.41 -56.28
C GLU A 282 44.98 -25.46 -56.94
N ASP A 283 44.66 -24.17 -57.09
CA ASP A 283 45.56 -23.13 -57.60
C ASP A 283 45.94 -22.12 -56.50
N TYR A 284 47.20 -22.18 -56.08
CA TYR A 284 47.76 -21.37 -55.01
C TYR A 284 47.44 -19.89 -55.14
N GLY A 285 46.73 -19.37 -54.15
CA GLY A 285 46.36 -17.95 -54.08
C GLY A 285 45.12 -17.58 -54.92
N LYS A 286 44.41 -18.53 -55.49
CA LYS A 286 43.05 -18.31 -56.02
C LYS A 286 42.00 -18.54 -54.95
N ALA A 287 40.82 -17.95 -55.16
CA ALA A 287 39.68 -18.20 -54.31
C ALA A 287 39.00 -19.51 -54.70
N ASP A 288 38.62 -20.30 -53.71
CA ASP A 288 37.67 -21.41 -53.85
C ASP A 288 36.24 -20.91 -53.97
N LEU A 289 35.95 -19.81 -53.27
CA LEU A 289 34.64 -19.18 -53.26
C LEU A 289 34.80 -17.67 -53.39
N THR A 290 34.09 -17.12 -54.38
CA THR A 290 33.90 -15.68 -54.50
C THR A 290 32.48 -15.32 -54.06
N VAL A 291 32.38 -14.49 -53.02
CA VAL A 291 31.11 -13.95 -52.53
C VAL A 291 31.03 -12.48 -52.91
N ASN A 292 29.96 -12.11 -53.62
CA ASN A 292 29.77 -10.76 -54.10
C ASN A 292 28.85 -10.00 -53.16
N GLY A 293 29.34 -8.91 -52.58
CA GLY A 293 28.54 -7.98 -51.82
C GLY A 293 27.67 -7.19 -52.77
N VAL A 294 26.38 -7.09 -52.47
CA VAL A 294 25.43 -6.24 -53.18
C VAL A 294 24.85 -5.23 -52.18
N LYS A 295 25.40 -4.01 -52.17
CA LYS A 295 24.73 -2.82 -51.62
C LYS A 295 23.52 -2.54 -52.50
N PHE A 296 22.43 -3.27 -52.25
CA PHE A 296 21.21 -3.37 -53.03
C PHE A 296 21.16 -2.53 -54.33
N SER A 297 21.65 -3.12 -55.41
CA SER A 297 21.23 -2.83 -56.78
C SER A 297 21.36 -4.08 -57.66
N SER A 298 21.11 -5.27 -57.09
CA SER A 298 20.98 -6.47 -57.92
C SER A 298 19.64 -6.40 -58.68
N SER A 299 19.56 -7.07 -59.83
CA SER A 299 18.34 -7.17 -60.64
C SER A 299 17.13 -7.76 -59.91
N ASN A 300 17.33 -8.26 -58.67
CA ASN A 300 16.33 -8.93 -57.86
C ASN A 300 15.87 -8.20 -56.58
N ALA A 301 16.34 -6.99 -56.29
CA ALA A 301 15.86 -6.23 -55.13
C ALA A 301 14.59 -5.42 -55.46
N TRP A 302 13.68 -5.31 -54.49
CA TRP A 302 12.54 -4.39 -54.55
C TRP A 302 12.94 -3.02 -54.00
N THR A 303 12.55 -1.95 -54.67
CA THR A 303 12.65 -0.57 -54.16
C THR A 303 11.34 -0.16 -53.51
N VAL A 304 11.36 -0.02 -52.19
CA VAL A 304 10.25 0.51 -51.40
C VAL A 304 10.44 2.01 -51.24
N LYS A 305 9.53 2.79 -51.83
CA LYS A 305 9.46 4.25 -51.66
C LYS A 305 8.44 4.57 -50.57
N TYR A 306 8.89 5.13 -49.47
CA TYR A 306 8.04 5.65 -48.41
C TYR A 306 7.83 7.15 -48.63
N ASP A 307 6.61 7.54 -48.92
CA ASP A 307 6.18 8.92 -49.10
C ASP A 307 5.43 9.38 -47.85
N PHE A 308 6.03 10.27 -47.08
CA PHE A 308 5.45 10.77 -45.83
C PHE A 308 4.40 11.86 -46.05
N ASP A 309 4.14 12.25 -47.31
CA ASP A 309 3.15 13.26 -47.69
C ASP A 309 3.36 14.60 -46.96
N GLY A 310 4.59 15.11 -47.01
CA GLY A 310 4.93 16.40 -46.40
C GLY A 310 5.12 16.36 -44.87
N ALA A 311 5.00 15.20 -44.23
CA ALA A 311 5.34 15.02 -42.83
C ALA A 311 6.85 14.81 -42.63
N ASN A 312 7.36 15.27 -41.49
CA ASN A 312 8.70 14.90 -41.04
C ASN A 312 8.66 13.46 -40.52
N ALA A 313 9.49 12.60 -41.09
CA ALA A 313 9.70 11.25 -40.60
C ALA A 313 10.96 10.65 -41.23
N THR A 314 11.37 9.50 -40.70
CA THR A 314 12.64 8.87 -41.02
C THR A 314 12.50 7.35 -41.05
N LEU A 315 13.43 6.68 -41.75
CA LEU A 315 13.46 5.22 -41.89
C LEU A 315 14.36 4.57 -40.85
N ASP A 316 13.85 3.49 -40.26
CA ASP A 316 14.54 2.65 -39.31
C ASP A 316 15.52 1.68 -40.02
N ASN A 317 16.72 2.16 -40.42
CA ASN A 317 17.80 1.27 -40.89
C ASN A 317 19.24 1.88 -40.95
N GLY A 318 19.58 2.84 -40.09
CA GLY A 318 20.97 3.25 -39.86
C GLY A 318 21.75 3.89 -41.03
N THR A 319 21.14 4.21 -42.19
CA THR A 319 21.88 4.70 -43.36
C THR A 319 21.39 6.01 -44.00
N THR A 320 20.40 6.72 -43.46
CA THR A 320 20.06 8.07 -43.97
C THR A 320 19.63 9.02 -42.86
N THR A 321 20.35 10.14 -42.75
CA THR A 321 20.09 11.30 -41.88
C THR A 321 19.31 12.41 -42.58
N ALA A 322 18.63 12.13 -43.69
CA ALA A 322 17.93 13.16 -44.43
C ALA A 322 16.46 13.25 -43.99
N HIS A 323 16.15 14.30 -43.22
CA HIS A 323 14.82 14.89 -43.18
C HIS A 323 14.32 15.09 -44.62
N GLY A 324 13.35 14.29 -45.04
CA GLY A 324 12.79 14.34 -46.37
C GLY A 324 11.36 13.83 -46.38
N THR A 325 10.53 14.43 -47.23
CA THR A 325 9.13 14.01 -47.46
C THR A 325 9.02 12.60 -48.05
N THR A 326 10.15 12.01 -48.42
CA THR A 326 10.23 10.71 -49.06
C THR A 326 11.53 10.02 -48.67
N ALA A 327 11.46 8.73 -48.42
CA ALA A 327 12.62 7.90 -48.18
C ALA A 327 12.54 6.60 -48.99
N TYR A 328 13.70 5.99 -49.23
CA TYR A 328 13.83 4.82 -50.08
C TYR A 328 14.53 3.71 -49.33
N GLN A 329 14.06 2.49 -49.55
CA GLN A 329 14.70 1.29 -49.05
C GLN A 329 14.72 0.21 -50.10
N TYR A 330 15.78 -0.58 -50.07
CA TYR A 330 15.87 -1.77 -50.87
C TYR A 330 15.62 -2.99 -50.00
N VAL A 331 14.76 -3.89 -50.48
CA VAL A 331 14.29 -5.06 -49.76
C VAL A 331 14.43 -6.28 -50.67
N ALA A 332 14.96 -7.38 -50.13
CA ALA A 332 15.09 -8.62 -50.89
C ALA A 332 13.70 -9.20 -51.19
N GLU A 333 13.51 -9.75 -52.38
CA GLU A 333 12.32 -10.54 -52.71
C GLU A 333 12.18 -11.72 -51.75
N GLY A 334 10.95 -12.03 -51.33
CA GLY A 334 10.69 -13.05 -50.32
C GLY A 334 10.83 -12.58 -48.87
N THR A 335 11.13 -11.29 -48.64
CA THR A 335 11.31 -10.73 -47.29
C THR A 335 10.35 -9.58 -47.01
N GLN A 336 10.09 -9.30 -45.73
CA GLN A 336 9.21 -8.23 -45.28
C GLN A 336 9.90 -6.86 -45.40
N ALA A 337 9.20 -5.87 -45.94
CA ALA A 337 9.66 -4.49 -45.88
C ALA A 337 9.52 -3.96 -44.44
N PRO A 338 10.52 -3.24 -43.91
CA PRO A 338 10.42 -2.68 -42.56
C PRO A 338 9.35 -1.58 -42.52
N GLN A 339 8.54 -1.61 -41.47
CA GLN A 339 7.54 -0.57 -41.23
C GLN A 339 8.23 0.67 -40.62
N PRO A 340 8.07 1.87 -41.21
CA PRO A 340 8.58 3.10 -40.61
C PRO A 340 7.85 3.46 -39.31
N SER A 341 8.48 4.29 -38.48
CA SER A 341 7.82 4.90 -37.33
C SER A 341 6.60 5.73 -37.76
N ASP A 342 5.57 5.77 -36.92
CA ASP A 342 4.39 6.59 -37.18
C ASP A 342 4.78 8.08 -37.33
N PRO A 343 4.57 8.68 -38.50
CA PRO A 343 4.93 10.07 -38.72
C PRO A 343 4.04 11.02 -37.91
N ALA A 344 4.48 12.27 -37.80
CA ALA A 344 3.68 13.36 -37.23
C ALA A 344 3.57 14.50 -38.23
N LYS A 345 2.35 14.95 -38.49
CA LYS A 345 2.05 16.09 -39.36
C LYS A 345 1.13 17.05 -38.62
N LYS A 346 1.40 18.33 -38.76
CA LYS A 346 0.59 19.39 -38.16
C LYS A 346 -0.82 19.36 -38.75
N ASN A 347 -1.83 19.51 -37.89
CA ASN A 347 -3.25 19.56 -38.28
C ASN A 347 -3.65 18.35 -39.14
N ALA A 348 -3.14 17.17 -38.79
CA ALA A 348 -3.45 15.94 -39.48
C ALA A 348 -3.27 14.75 -38.53
N GLN A 349 -4.24 13.83 -38.52
CA GLN A 349 -4.13 12.55 -37.82
C GLN A 349 -3.56 11.50 -38.78
N PHE A 350 -2.55 10.75 -38.35
CA PHE A 350 -2.03 9.62 -39.13
C PHE A 350 -3.02 8.45 -39.13
N THR A 351 -3.44 7.98 -40.31
CA THR A 351 -4.46 6.91 -40.46
C THR A 351 -3.86 5.56 -40.87
N GLY A 352 -2.55 5.54 -41.17
CA GLY A 352 -1.79 4.36 -41.53
C GLY A 352 -1.03 4.53 -42.85
N TRP A 353 -0.41 3.44 -43.28
CA TRP A 353 0.35 3.36 -44.52
C TRP A 353 -0.52 2.79 -45.65
N PHE A 354 -0.48 3.41 -46.83
CA PHE A 354 -1.34 3.06 -47.96
C PHE A 354 -0.54 2.96 -49.26
N SER A 355 -0.96 2.07 -50.15
CA SER A 355 -0.52 2.08 -51.55
C SER A 355 -1.76 2.27 -52.41
N GLY A 356 -1.81 3.41 -53.12
CA GLY A 356 -3.07 3.93 -53.65
C GLY A 356 -4.08 4.16 -52.52
N THR A 357 -5.20 3.44 -52.58
CA THR A 357 -6.27 3.48 -51.55
C THR A 357 -6.25 2.29 -50.59
N THR A 358 -5.33 1.34 -50.78
CA THR A 358 -5.29 0.10 -49.99
C THR A 358 -4.31 0.22 -48.85
N LYS A 359 -4.73 -0.10 -47.62
CA LYS A 359 -3.86 -0.09 -46.45
C LYS A 359 -2.80 -1.19 -46.56
N VAL A 360 -1.55 -0.84 -46.28
CA VAL A 360 -0.38 -1.74 -46.35
C VAL A 360 -0.29 -2.57 -45.08
N ASP A 361 -0.04 -3.87 -45.24
CA ASP A 361 0.27 -4.82 -44.18
C ASP A 361 1.73 -5.26 -44.32
N PHE A 362 2.61 -4.70 -43.48
CA PHE A 362 4.05 -4.97 -43.52
C PHE A 362 4.43 -6.38 -43.03
N SER A 363 3.47 -7.20 -42.59
CA SER A 363 3.74 -8.62 -42.29
C SER A 363 3.86 -9.48 -43.56
N LYS A 364 3.54 -8.93 -44.73
CA LYS A 364 3.70 -9.61 -46.02
C LYS A 364 5.08 -9.36 -46.63
N ASN A 365 5.50 -10.27 -47.50
CA ASN A 365 6.70 -10.06 -48.31
C ASN A 365 6.52 -8.83 -49.21
N VAL A 366 7.63 -8.19 -49.57
CA VAL A 366 7.64 -6.93 -50.33
C VAL A 366 6.93 -7.04 -51.68
N GLU A 367 7.03 -8.18 -52.36
CA GLU A 367 6.35 -8.47 -53.62
C GLU A 367 4.83 -8.61 -53.50
N ASP A 368 4.33 -8.94 -52.30
CA ASP A 368 2.90 -9.13 -52.01
C ASP A 368 2.23 -7.86 -51.46
N LEU A 369 2.98 -6.76 -51.35
CA LEU A 369 2.44 -5.49 -50.90
C LEU A 369 1.51 -4.89 -51.98
N PRO A 370 0.43 -4.19 -51.59
CA PRO A 370 -0.44 -3.54 -52.55
C PRO A 370 0.36 -2.52 -53.39
N GLY A 371 0.12 -2.50 -54.70
CA GLY A 371 0.82 -1.61 -55.63
C GLY A 371 2.30 -1.96 -55.87
N ALA A 372 2.75 -3.16 -55.48
CA ALA A 372 4.00 -3.73 -55.93
C ALA A 372 3.96 -3.97 -57.45
N ASP A 373 4.87 -3.34 -58.18
CA ASP A 373 5.05 -3.50 -59.62
C ASP A 373 6.27 -4.37 -59.91
N ALA A 374 6.04 -5.63 -60.29
CA ALA A 374 7.09 -6.59 -60.59
C ALA A 374 7.94 -6.21 -61.82
N SER A 375 7.43 -5.38 -62.73
CA SER A 375 8.17 -4.97 -63.94
C SER A 375 9.25 -3.94 -63.62
N THR A 376 8.98 -3.04 -62.68
CA THR A 376 9.93 -2.04 -62.19
C THR A 376 10.59 -2.46 -60.88
N ARG A 377 10.09 -3.52 -60.24
CA ARG A 377 10.42 -3.99 -58.88
C ARG A 377 10.31 -2.86 -57.87
N THR A 378 9.24 -2.08 -57.95
CA THR A 378 9.01 -0.95 -57.05
C THR A 378 7.67 -1.06 -56.33
N VAL A 379 7.61 -0.53 -55.12
CA VAL A 379 6.36 -0.32 -54.39
C VAL A 379 6.42 1.05 -53.74
N THR A 380 5.35 1.84 -53.89
CA THR A 380 5.24 3.15 -53.23
C THR A 380 4.21 3.05 -52.12
N VAL A 381 4.67 3.31 -50.90
CA VAL A 381 3.86 3.34 -49.68
C VAL A 381 3.77 4.77 -49.20
N LYS A 382 2.56 5.27 -49.00
CA LYS A 382 2.25 6.65 -48.64
C LYS A 382 1.63 6.74 -47.26
N ALA A 383 2.00 7.76 -46.48
CA ALA A 383 1.34 8.07 -45.22
C ALA A 383 -0.07 8.62 -45.50
N GLY A 384 -1.08 8.03 -44.87
CA GLY A 384 -2.46 8.51 -44.90
C GLY A 384 -2.73 9.50 -43.78
N TRP A 385 -3.49 10.54 -44.10
CA TRP A 385 -3.80 11.65 -43.19
C TRP A 385 -5.28 11.99 -43.20
N ASP A 386 -5.90 12.16 -42.03
CA ASP A 386 -7.20 12.81 -41.87
C ASP A 386 -6.99 14.28 -41.47
N THR A 387 -7.57 15.21 -42.23
CA THR A 387 -7.47 16.66 -42.00
C THR A 387 -8.83 17.34 -41.87
N GLU A 388 -9.94 16.67 -42.19
CA GLU A 388 -11.25 17.31 -42.35
C GLU A 388 -12.16 17.11 -41.13
N ASN A 389 -11.84 16.16 -40.24
CA ASN A 389 -12.67 15.86 -39.06
C ASN A 389 -11.85 15.72 -37.76
N ILE A 390 -10.70 16.37 -37.67
CA ILE A 390 -9.81 16.26 -36.51
C ILE A 390 -9.97 17.43 -35.53
N VAL A 391 -9.70 17.15 -34.26
CA VAL A 391 -9.62 18.13 -33.18
C VAL A 391 -8.24 18.03 -32.54
N PRO A 392 -7.51 19.15 -32.36
CA PRO A 392 -6.28 19.14 -31.59
C PRO A 392 -6.60 18.92 -30.10
N VAL A 393 -5.93 17.96 -29.50
CA VAL A 393 -6.02 17.62 -28.08
C VAL A 393 -4.67 17.88 -27.44
N VAL A 394 -4.67 18.76 -26.44
CA VAL A 394 -3.50 18.99 -25.59
C VAL A 394 -3.67 18.23 -24.28
N PHE A 395 -2.74 17.34 -24.00
CA PHE A 395 -2.69 16.58 -22.75
C PHE A 395 -1.67 17.21 -21.81
N TYR A 396 -2.10 17.55 -20.59
CA TYR A 396 -1.23 17.91 -19.48
C TYR A 396 -1.16 16.75 -18.49
N PHE A 397 0.03 16.19 -18.34
CA PHE A 397 0.31 15.11 -17.42
C PHE A 397 0.46 15.63 -15.99
N GLY A 398 0.93 16.87 -15.80
CA GLY A 398 1.04 17.45 -14.45
C GLY A 398 2.05 16.73 -13.55
N TYR A 399 3.12 16.15 -14.14
CA TYR A 399 4.14 15.41 -13.40
C TYR A 399 4.64 16.19 -12.17
N ASN A 400 4.48 15.61 -10.97
CA ASN A 400 5.00 16.16 -9.73
C ASN A 400 6.51 15.84 -9.64
N ARG A 401 7.36 16.67 -10.26
CA ARG A 401 8.81 16.47 -10.25
C ARG A 401 9.43 17.17 -9.04
N THR A 402 9.55 16.46 -7.92
CA THR A 402 10.30 16.90 -6.72
C THR A 402 11.73 16.37 -6.66
N GLU A 403 12.33 15.94 -7.77
CA GLU A 403 13.72 15.47 -7.82
C GLU A 403 14.74 16.60 -8.06
N PRO A 404 15.95 16.52 -7.49
CA PRO A 404 16.95 17.59 -7.52
C PRO A 404 17.61 17.72 -8.90
N VAL A 405 17.53 18.93 -9.46
CA VAL A 405 18.15 19.31 -10.73
C VAL A 405 19.67 19.45 -10.54
N HIS A 406 20.47 18.74 -11.35
CA HIS A 406 21.95 18.86 -11.39
C HIS A 406 22.36 20.20 -12.09
N PRO A 407 23.52 20.81 -11.78
CA PRO A 407 23.69 22.24 -11.46
C PRO A 407 23.90 23.19 -12.63
N TRP A 408 23.41 22.89 -13.85
CA TRP A 408 23.44 23.85 -14.97
C TRP A 408 22.06 24.28 -15.45
N ASP A 409 21.00 23.70 -14.88
CA ASP A 409 19.64 24.15 -15.13
C ASP A 409 19.26 25.30 -14.17
N ASN A 410 19.29 26.53 -14.69
CA ASN A 410 18.56 27.67 -14.13
C ASN A 410 17.03 27.53 -14.36
N PHE A 411 16.47 26.34 -14.11
CA PHE A 411 15.04 26.08 -14.18
C PHE A 411 14.56 25.47 -12.86
N THR A 412 14.49 26.30 -11.82
CA THR A 412 13.45 26.13 -10.79
C THR A 412 12.11 26.36 -11.46
N PHE A 413 11.46 25.28 -11.92
CA PHE A 413 10.04 25.36 -12.18
C PHE A 413 9.35 25.57 -10.83
N PRO A 414 8.53 26.61 -10.67
CA PRO A 414 7.77 26.74 -9.44
C PRO A 414 6.85 25.52 -9.34
N VAL A 415 6.98 24.77 -8.24
CA VAL A 415 5.90 23.91 -7.77
C VAL A 415 4.74 24.84 -7.45
N THR A 416 3.85 25.05 -8.39
CA THR A 416 2.52 25.59 -8.09
C THR A 416 1.54 24.48 -8.35
N THR A 417 1.45 23.62 -7.33
CA THR A 417 0.26 22.99 -6.79
C THR A 417 -0.93 22.93 -7.75
N ALA A 418 -1.35 21.72 -8.10
CA ALA A 418 -2.75 21.56 -8.47
C ALA A 418 -3.64 22.19 -7.38
N ASP A 419 -4.75 22.82 -7.77
CA ASP A 419 -5.71 23.23 -6.74
C ASP A 419 -6.30 22.00 -6.04
N ALA A 420 -7.16 22.20 -5.03
CA ALA A 420 -7.74 21.12 -4.24
C ALA A 420 -8.53 20.06 -5.06
N ASN A 421 -8.82 20.34 -6.34
CA ASN A 421 -9.54 19.46 -7.25
C ASN A 421 -8.61 18.76 -8.28
N GLY A 422 -7.30 19.00 -8.23
CA GLY A 422 -6.35 18.42 -9.18
C GLY A 422 -6.10 19.27 -10.42
N LYS A 423 -6.65 20.50 -10.51
CA LYS A 423 -6.45 21.39 -11.65
C LYS A 423 -5.00 21.84 -11.74
N VAL A 424 -4.30 21.38 -12.77
CA VAL A 424 -2.88 21.70 -13.02
C VAL A 424 -2.72 23.21 -13.28
N LEU A 425 -2.17 23.95 -12.31
CA LEU A 425 -1.98 25.40 -12.41
C LEU A 425 -0.81 25.80 -13.34
N SER A 426 0.12 24.89 -13.62
CA SER A 426 1.23 25.07 -14.57
C SER A 426 1.26 23.96 -15.62
N LYS A 427 1.16 24.31 -16.90
CA LYS A 427 1.10 23.45 -18.11
C LYS A 427 2.33 22.52 -18.32
N THR A 428 2.67 21.65 -17.38
CA THR A 428 3.89 20.80 -17.37
C THR A 428 3.61 19.33 -17.76
N GLY A 429 4.60 18.67 -18.37
CA GLY A 429 4.47 17.29 -18.85
C GLY A 429 3.43 17.22 -19.96
N LYS A 430 3.77 17.63 -21.19
CA LYS A 430 2.77 17.93 -22.22
C LYS A 430 2.89 17.02 -23.43
N ALA A 431 1.77 16.60 -24.00
CA ALA A 431 1.71 16.01 -25.33
C ALA A 431 0.56 16.57 -26.16
N ILE A 432 0.67 16.41 -27.48
CA ILE A 432 -0.30 16.88 -28.45
C ILE A 432 -0.67 15.72 -29.35
N ASP A 433 -1.97 15.53 -29.54
CA ASP A 433 -2.50 14.59 -30.51
C ASP A 433 -3.60 15.24 -31.35
N TYR A 434 -3.78 14.75 -32.57
CA TYR A 434 -4.84 15.17 -33.46
C TYR A 434 -5.79 13.99 -33.62
N VAL A 435 -7.03 14.14 -33.18
CA VAL A 435 -7.96 13.02 -33.02
C VAL A 435 -9.26 13.33 -33.75
N THR A 436 -9.80 12.36 -34.50
CA THR A 436 -11.11 12.50 -35.13
C THR A 436 -12.20 12.87 -34.10
N ALA A 437 -12.98 13.90 -34.40
CA ALA A 437 -14.09 14.35 -33.59
C ALA A 437 -15.12 13.23 -33.35
N GLY A 438 -15.64 13.13 -32.13
CA GLY A 438 -16.60 12.09 -31.74
C GLY A 438 -15.98 10.73 -31.38
N THR A 439 -14.67 10.55 -31.53
CA THR A 439 -13.98 9.32 -31.12
C THR A 439 -13.58 9.35 -29.64
N ALA A 440 -13.27 8.18 -29.08
CA ALA A 440 -12.81 8.06 -27.70
C ALA A 440 -11.48 8.80 -27.51
N LEU A 441 -11.38 9.53 -26.40
CA LEU A 441 -10.15 10.20 -26.02
C LEU A 441 -9.13 9.14 -25.61
N THR A 442 -8.17 8.86 -26.50
CA THR A 442 -7.12 7.87 -26.21
C THR A 442 -5.98 8.57 -25.49
N ALA A 443 -5.57 8.00 -24.36
CA ALA A 443 -4.43 8.52 -23.63
C ALA A 443 -3.16 8.44 -24.51
N PRO A 444 -2.30 9.47 -24.50
CA PRO A 444 -1.01 9.40 -25.16
C PRO A 444 -0.26 8.13 -24.79
N ALA A 445 0.56 7.67 -25.72
CA ALA A 445 1.53 6.65 -25.41
C ALA A 445 2.43 7.14 -24.24
N ASN A 446 3.13 6.21 -23.56
CA ASN A 446 4.20 6.57 -22.60
C ASN A 446 3.77 7.32 -21.33
N LEU A 447 2.55 7.06 -20.85
CA LEU A 447 2.00 7.58 -19.59
C LEU A 447 2.27 6.64 -18.43
N GLU A 448 3.54 6.52 -18.04
CA GLU A 448 3.93 5.87 -16.80
C GLU A 448 4.57 6.91 -15.88
N GLN A 449 4.11 6.95 -14.63
CA GLN A 449 4.64 7.83 -13.61
C GLN A 449 4.86 7.05 -12.32
N HIS A 450 6.00 7.32 -11.68
CA HIS A 450 6.32 6.82 -10.36
C HIS A 450 6.37 8.00 -9.38
N PHE A 451 5.92 7.80 -8.15
CA PHE A 451 5.95 8.81 -7.08
C PHE A 451 6.24 8.15 -5.73
N GLN A 452 6.66 8.95 -4.76
CA GLN A 452 6.81 8.50 -3.39
C GLN A 452 5.64 9.02 -2.56
N THR A 453 4.91 8.11 -1.90
CA THR A 453 4.06 8.48 -0.76
C THR A 453 4.93 8.85 0.46
N ALA A 454 4.34 9.46 1.48
CA ALA A 454 5.05 9.73 2.74
C ALA A 454 5.71 8.47 3.36
N ALA A 455 5.12 7.29 3.19
CA ALA A 455 5.74 6.02 3.61
C ALA A 455 6.93 5.65 2.72
N ASN A 456 6.78 5.81 1.40
CA ASN A 456 7.84 5.48 0.46
C ASN A 456 9.08 6.34 0.64
N VAL A 457 8.93 7.64 0.92
CA VAL A 457 10.06 8.55 1.20
C VAL A 457 10.92 8.04 2.36
N ALA A 458 10.30 7.49 3.42
CA ALA A 458 11.01 6.97 4.59
C ALA A 458 11.83 5.71 4.29
N HIS A 459 11.46 4.96 3.23
CA HIS A 459 12.08 3.70 2.85
C HIS A 459 12.90 3.78 1.55
N GLY A 460 12.86 4.92 0.85
CA GLY A 460 13.46 5.05 -0.49
C GLY A 460 12.68 4.29 -1.57
N ASP A 461 11.47 3.85 -1.28
CA ASP A 461 10.62 3.10 -2.21
C ASP A 461 9.92 4.05 -3.19
N TRP A 462 9.30 3.50 -4.23
CA TRP A 462 8.47 4.24 -5.19
C TRP A 462 7.20 3.43 -5.49
N THR A 463 6.11 4.13 -5.78
CA THR A 463 4.83 3.54 -6.17
C THR A 463 4.43 4.05 -7.54
N ASP A 464 3.74 3.20 -8.31
CA ASP A 464 3.27 3.55 -9.65
C ASP A 464 1.97 4.36 -9.58
N GLN A 465 1.78 5.26 -10.53
CA GLN A 465 0.51 5.93 -10.80
C GLN A 465 0.07 5.65 -12.23
N SER A 466 -1.24 5.54 -12.38
CA SER A 466 -1.90 5.41 -13.67
C SER A 466 -2.91 6.52 -13.84
N VAL A 467 -3.16 6.96 -15.07
CA VAL A 467 -4.22 7.94 -15.34
C VAL A 467 -5.58 7.25 -15.18
N THR A 468 -6.40 7.75 -14.25
CA THR A 468 -7.76 7.25 -13.96
C THR A 468 -8.85 7.97 -14.75
N ALA A 469 -8.60 9.23 -15.13
CA ALA A 469 -9.50 10.02 -15.97
C ALA A 469 -8.74 11.18 -16.64
N TRP A 470 -9.31 11.71 -17.72
CA TRP A 470 -8.92 13.00 -18.30
C TRP A 470 -9.98 14.04 -17.97
N LEU A 471 -9.56 15.15 -17.38
CA LEU A 471 -10.44 16.22 -16.96
C LEU A 471 -10.21 17.44 -17.84
N ALA A 472 -11.29 18.12 -18.22
CA ALA A 472 -11.22 19.34 -19.00
C ALA A 472 -10.59 20.48 -18.17
N VAL A 473 -9.67 21.25 -18.75
CA VAL A 473 -8.98 22.34 -18.02
C VAL A 473 -9.92 23.50 -17.62
N ASN A 474 -11.01 23.69 -18.37
CA ASN A 474 -11.94 24.80 -18.19
C ASN A 474 -12.90 24.59 -17.00
N ASP A 475 -13.45 23.40 -16.84
CA ASP A 475 -14.54 23.12 -15.89
C ASP A 475 -14.35 21.82 -15.08
N ASP A 476 -13.20 21.16 -15.20
CA ASP A 476 -12.83 19.92 -14.52
C ASP A 476 -13.77 18.73 -14.81
N ALA A 477 -14.62 18.85 -15.83
CA ALA A 477 -15.51 17.76 -16.23
C ALA A 477 -14.72 16.59 -16.85
N PRO A 478 -15.04 15.33 -16.49
CA PRO A 478 -14.44 14.18 -17.16
C PRO A 478 -14.77 14.15 -18.66
N ILE A 479 -13.74 14.04 -19.49
CA ILE A 479 -13.86 13.88 -20.95
C ILE A 479 -13.44 12.46 -21.33
N ALA A 480 -14.40 11.67 -21.82
CA ALA A 480 -14.15 10.33 -22.33
C ALA A 480 -14.06 10.26 -23.88
N SER A 481 -14.58 11.28 -24.57
CA SER A 481 -14.57 11.38 -26.03
C SER A 481 -14.34 12.80 -26.49
N VAL A 482 -13.72 12.94 -27.66
CA VAL A 482 -13.47 14.23 -28.29
C VAL A 482 -14.79 14.85 -28.74
N PRO A 483 -15.21 16.01 -28.22
CA PRO A 483 -16.50 16.60 -28.56
C PRO A 483 -16.61 16.95 -30.05
N ALA A 484 -17.75 16.63 -30.68
CA ALA A 484 -18.00 17.01 -32.06
C ALA A 484 -18.09 18.54 -32.21
N GLY A 485 -17.38 19.09 -33.21
CA GLY A 485 -17.35 20.53 -33.48
C GLY A 485 -16.49 21.36 -32.52
N ALA A 486 -15.69 20.74 -31.65
CA ALA A 486 -14.71 21.45 -30.85
C ALA A 486 -13.58 22.00 -31.73
N ALA A 487 -13.19 23.27 -31.52
CA ALA A 487 -12.03 23.88 -32.19
C ALA A 487 -10.68 23.35 -31.64
N GLY A 488 -10.71 22.73 -30.46
CA GLY A 488 -9.58 22.17 -29.73
C GLY A 488 -10.00 21.88 -28.29
N ILE A 489 -9.32 20.94 -27.63
CA ILE A 489 -9.54 20.67 -26.21
C ILE A 489 -8.22 20.60 -25.46
N GLU A 490 -8.23 21.12 -24.23
CA GLU A 490 -7.14 21.01 -23.28
C GLU A 490 -7.62 20.12 -22.11
N VAL A 491 -6.89 19.04 -21.84
CA VAL A 491 -7.20 18.09 -20.77
C VAL A 491 -6.01 17.89 -19.86
N TYR A 492 -6.26 17.59 -18.59
CA TYR A 492 -5.21 17.16 -17.66
C TYR A 492 -5.49 15.78 -17.08
N ALA A 493 -4.41 15.06 -16.77
CA ALA A 493 -4.45 13.71 -16.23
C ALA A 493 -4.87 13.74 -14.77
N LYS A 494 -5.89 12.95 -14.41
CA LYS A 494 -6.19 12.58 -13.04
C LYS A 494 -5.48 11.27 -12.72
N TRP A 495 -4.34 11.34 -12.02
CA TRP A 495 -3.58 10.16 -11.61
C TRP A 495 -4.24 9.40 -10.47
N SER A 496 -4.07 8.08 -10.44
CA SER A 496 -4.39 7.25 -9.29
C SER A 496 -3.48 7.69 -8.15
N SER A 497 -4.08 8.06 -7.02
CA SER A 497 -3.31 8.40 -5.83
C SER A 497 -3.15 7.15 -4.94
N ALA A 498 -2.08 7.14 -4.15
CA ALA A 498 -1.99 6.29 -2.99
C ALA A 498 -1.85 7.21 -1.77
N LEU A 499 -2.67 6.95 -0.76
CA LEU A 499 -2.65 7.64 0.51
C LEU A 499 -1.82 6.81 1.48
N ALA A 500 -0.69 7.34 1.95
CA ALA A 500 0.06 6.77 3.05
C ALA A 500 -0.08 7.63 4.31
N VAL A 501 -0.46 7.00 5.41
CA VAL A 501 -0.52 7.62 6.72
C VAL A 501 0.49 6.98 7.67
N LYS A 502 1.03 7.79 8.56
CA LYS A 502 1.88 7.31 9.65
C LYS A 502 1.01 6.97 10.86
N LEU A 503 1.09 5.75 11.34
CA LEU A 503 0.42 5.28 12.54
C LEU A 503 1.39 5.36 13.72
N ASN A 504 1.06 6.15 14.73
CA ASN A 504 1.86 6.30 15.94
C ASN A 504 1.16 5.59 17.11
N ALA A 505 1.79 4.54 17.64
CA ALA A 505 1.22 3.74 18.72
C ALA A 505 1.13 4.49 20.06
N ASN A 506 1.75 5.67 20.19
CA ASN A 506 1.65 6.54 21.36
C ASN A 506 1.89 5.80 22.70
N GLY A 507 3.10 5.28 22.86
CA GLY A 507 3.49 4.47 24.02
C GLY A 507 3.02 3.02 23.99
N GLY A 508 2.36 2.59 22.91
CA GLY A 508 2.13 1.18 22.57
C GLY A 508 3.12 0.65 21.52
N THR A 509 2.84 -0.55 21.00
CA THR A 509 3.62 -1.24 19.96
C THR A 509 2.74 -1.96 18.93
N PHE A 510 3.20 -2.01 17.68
CA PHE A 510 2.66 -2.84 16.61
C PHE A 510 3.26 -4.26 16.63
N LYS A 511 2.76 -5.19 15.80
CA LYS A 511 3.19 -6.61 15.77
C LYS A 511 4.69 -6.84 15.58
N ASN A 512 5.39 -5.93 14.92
CA ASN A 512 6.83 -5.96 14.70
C ASN A 512 7.64 -5.31 15.85
N ASN A 513 7.00 -5.02 17.00
CA ASN A 513 7.57 -4.36 18.17
C ASN A 513 8.06 -2.91 17.92
N THR A 514 7.53 -2.22 16.91
CA THR A 514 7.83 -0.80 16.69
C THR A 514 6.77 0.11 17.30
N GLY A 515 7.15 1.34 17.64
CA GLY A 515 6.23 2.39 18.13
C GLY A 515 5.48 3.13 17.02
N TYR A 516 5.81 2.86 15.76
CA TYR A 516 5.13 3.42 14.58
C TYR A 516 5.02 2.37 13.46
N ALA A 517 4.02 2.54 12.60
CA ALA A 517 3.82 1.78 11.37
C ALA A 517 3.35 2.72 10.26
N TYR A 518 3.35 2.24 9.02
CA TYR A 518 2.76 2.96 7.88
C TYR A 518 1.62 2.13 7.30
N ALA A 519 0.56 2.81 6.89
CA ALA A 519 -0.57 2.20 6.19
C ALA A 519 -0.77 2.95 4.87
N THR A 520 -0.70 2.21 3.76
CA THR A 520 -0.86 2.74 2.41
C THR A 520 -2.10 2.13 1.77
N ILE A 521 -2.96 2.96 1.19
CA ILE A 521 -4.13 2.54 0.43
C ILE A 521 -4.09 3.15 -0.98
N ALA A 522 -4.71 2.46 -1.95
CA ALA A 522 -4.97 3.01 -3.28
C ALA A 522 -6.22 3.91 -3.28
N ASP A 523 -6.41 4.69 -4.36
CA ASP A 523 -7.59 5.55 -4.53
C ASP A 523 -8.91 4.76 -4.37
N GLY A 524 -9.84 5.33 -3.61
CA GLY A 524 -11.13 4.71 -3.28
C GLY A 524 -11.10 3.55 -2.27
N GLN A 525 -9.93 3.10 -1.80
CA GLN A 525 -9.86 2.12 -0.70
C GLN A 525 -10.09 2.79 0.66
N GLN A 526 -10.36 1.98 1.68
CA GLN A 526 -10.62 2.46 3.05
C GLN A 526 -9.45 2.06 3.96
N LEU A 527 -8.98 3.00 4.78
CA LEU A 527 -7.88 2.79 5.72
C LEU A 527 -8.17 1.64 6.70
N GLN A 528 -9.44 1.39 7.03
CA GLN A 528 -9.84 0.29 7.92
C GLN A 528 -9.39 -1.09 7.45
N ASN A 529 -9.11 -1.26 6.14
CA ASN A 529 -8.71 -2.54 5.58
C ASN A 529 -7.20 -2.83 5.74
N VAL A 530 -6.39 -1.81 6.03
CA VAL A 530 -4.93 -1.91 6.09
C VAL A 530 -4.33 -1.40 7.40
N VAL A 531 -5.05 -0.55 8.14
CA VAL A 531 -4.58 0.00 9.40
C VAL A 531 -4.57 -1.09 10.47
N GLU A 532 -3.38 -1.38 10.99
CA GLU A 532 -3.21 -2.25 12.15
C GLU A 532 -3.49 -1.47 13.44
N THR A 533 -4.25 -2.05 14.37
CA THR A 533 -4.44 -1.49 15.70
C THR A 533 -3.25 -1.86 16.60
N PRO A 534 -2.54 -0.88 17.20
CA PRO A 534 -1.44 -1.16 18.11
C PRO A 534 -1.96 -1.73 19.43
N THR A 535 -1.04 -2.25 20.24
CA THR A 535 -1.33 -2.73 21.60
C THR A 535 -0.53 -1.93 22.63
N ARG A 536 -1.06 -1.76 23.84
CA ARG A 536 -0.36 -1.08 24.94
C ARG A 536 -0.73 -1.73 26.26
N ASP A 537 0.27 -2.21 26.99
CA ASP A 537 0.07 -2.93 28.24
C ASP A 537 -0.72 -2.11 29.27
N GLY A 538 -1.84 -2.64 29.74
CA GLY A 538 -2.70 -2.02 30.75
C GLY A 538 -3.64 -0.92 30.25
N TYR A 539 -3.78 -0.76 28.93
CA TYR A 539 -4.68 0.20 28.29
C TYR A 539 -5.53 -0.46 27.19
N ASN A 540 -6.76 0.02 27.05
CA ASN A 540 -7.62 -0.28 25.90
C ASN A 540 -7.45 0.82 24.85
N PHE A 541 -7.33 0.41 23.58
CA PHE A 541 -7.36 1.33 22.44
C PHE A 541 -8.76 1.95 22.31
N ILE A 542 -8.84 3.28 22.15
CA ILE A 542 -10.09 4.00 21.97
C ILE A 542 -10.35 4.27 20.49
N ASN A 543 -9.48 5.07 19.87
CA ASN A 543 -9.55 5.52 18.49
C ASN A 543 -8.21 6.14 18.06
N TRP A 544 -8.15 6.59 16.81
CA TRP A 544 -7.05 7.37 16.27
C TRP A 544 -7.42 8.85 16.28
N VAL A 545 -6.48 9.71 16.69
CA VAL A 545 -6.63 11.17 16.64
C VAL A 545 -5.54 11.81 15.80
N SER A 546 -5.78 13.02 15.29
CA SER A 546 -4.77 13.76 14.53
C SER A 546 -3.60 14.19 15.42
N SER A 547 -2.38 14.10 14.90
CA SER A 547 -1.18 14.64 15.56
C SER A 547 -1.19 16.17 15.65
N VAL A 548 -1.90 16.84 14.75
CA VAL A 548 -1.99 18.31 14.65
C VAL A 548 -3.13 18.86 15.50
N ASP A 549 -4.33 18.28 15.38
CA ASP A 549 -5.51 18.65 16.17
C ASP A 549 -6.10 17.43 16.87
N LYS A 550 -5.74 17.25 18.15
CA LYS A 550 -6.17 16.10 18.96
C LYS A 550 -7.67 16.05 19.26
N SER A 551 -8.43 17.10 18.91
CA SER A 551 -9.90 17.07 19.00
C SER A 551 -10.55 16.32 17.84
N LEU A 552 -9.79 16.09 16.75
CA LEU A 552 -10.24 15.36 15.58
C LEU A 552 -9.90 13.87 15.71
N HIS A 553 -10.91 13.02 15.54
CA HIS A 553 -10.77 11.57 15.47
C HIS A 553 -10.91 11.08 14.03
N ALA A 554 -10.10 10.08 13.66
CA ALA A 554 -10.14 9.49 12.33
C ALA A 554 -11.27 8.47 12.24
N ASN A 555 -12.10 8.59 11.20
CA ASN A 555 -12.96 7.52 10.74
C ASN A 555 -12.29 6.78 9.58
N LEU A 556 -11.87 5.54 9.83
CA LEU A 556 -11.12 4.76 8.85
C LEU A 556 -12.01 4.11 7.77
N SER A 557 -13.33 4.15 7.92
CA SER A 557 -14.27 3.59 6.94
C SER A 557 -14.57 4.53 5.78
N ASP A 558 -14.49 5.84 6.00
CA ASP A 558 -14.70 6.86 4.98
C ASP A 558 -13.46 7.74 4.76
N ASN A 559 -12.37 7.48 5.49
CA ASN A 559 -11.11 8.21 5.46
C ASN A 559 -11.25 9.71 5.79
N HIS A 560 -12.13 10.08 6.72
CA HIS A 560 -12.31 11.47 7.15
C HIS A 560 -12.00 11.72 8.63
N TRP A 561 -11.66 12.97 8.93
CA TRP A 561 -11.59 13.49 10.29
C TRP A 561 -12.99 13.90 10.77
N TYR A 562 -13.29 13.61 12.03
CA TYR A 562 -14.53 13.97 12.72
C TYR A 562 -14.23 14.69 14.02
N ASP A 563 -15.06 15.65 14.40
CA ASP A 563 -14.91 16.35 15.67
C ASP A 563 -15.71 15.69 16.81
N ALA A 564 -15.56 16.20 18.04
CA ALA A 564 -16.26 15.65 19.22
C ALA A 564 -17.81 15.65 19.13
N THR A 565 -18.40 16.39 18.18
CA THR A 565 -19.86 16.41 17.95
C THR A 565 -20.33 15.35 16.94
N GLY A 566 -19.39 14.62 16.32
CA GLY A 566 -19.66 13.64 15.27
C GLY A 566 -19.85 14.26 13.89
N ALA A 567 -19.46 15.52 13.70
CA ALA A 567 -19.56 16.19 12.42
C ALA A 567 -18.31 15.95 11.57
N GLN A 568 -18.50 15.54 10.31
CA GLN A 568 -17.42 15.32 9.35
C GLN A 568 -16.67 16.63 9.09
N ARG A 569 -15.35 16.54 9.00
CA ARG A 569 -14.43 17.65 8.72
C ARG A 569 -13.69 17.37 7.42
N ALA A 570 -12.35 17.43 7.42
CA ALA A 570 -11.54 17.23 6.24
C ALA A 570 -11.25 15.74 5.98
N PRO A 571 -10.99 15.35 4.72
CA PRO A 571 -10.43 14.02 4.42
C PRO A 571 -9.02 13.88 5.02
N ILE A 572 -8.63 12.64 5.35
CA ILE A 572 -7.28 12.26 5.73
C ILE A 572 -6.38 12.31 4.48
N LYS A 573 -5.20 12.91 4.60
CA LYS A 573 -4.28 13.20 3.48
C LYS A 573 -2.96 12.45 3.58
N ASP A 574 -2.25 12.35 2.46
CA ASP A 574 -0.92 11.73 2.41
C ASP A 574 0.04 12.45 3.37
N GLY A 575 0.74 11.67 4.18
CA GLY A 575 1.62 12.19 5.23
C GLY A 575 0.94 12.54 6.56
N ASP A 576 -0.39 12.44 6.67
CA ASP A 576 -1.06 12.63 7.97
C ASP A 576 -0.58 11.57 8.99
N GLU A 577 -0.44 12.00 10.25
CA GLU A 577 -0.06 11.11 11.36
C GLU A 577 -1.27 10.86 12.28
N LEU A 578 -1.68 9.59 12.36
CA LEU A 578 -2.73 9.09 13.24
C LEU A 578 -2.10 8.61 14.54
N VAL A 579 -2.50 9.21 15.66
CA VAL A 579 -1.95 8.93 16.99
C VAL A 579 -2.96 8.11 17.79
N ALA A 580 -2.53 6.97 18.33
CA ALA A 580 -3.41 6.11 19.12
C ALA A 580 -3.83 6.79 20.43
N GLN A 581 -5.12 6.79 20.73
CA GLN A 581 -5.68 7.24 22.00
C GLN A 581 -6.00 6.03 22.90
N TRP A 582 -5.63 6.14 24.17
CA TRP A 582 -5.64 5.03 25.13
C TRP A 582 -6.50 5.33 26.35
N GLN A 583 -7.25 4.35 26.84
CA GLN A 583 -7.96 4.37 28.11
C GLN A 583 -7.36 3.35 29.08
N GLN A 584 -7.09 3.73 30.33
CA GLN A 584 -6.56 2.81 31.34
C GLN A 584 -7.63 1.80 31.78
N SER A 585 -7.28 0.51 31.85
CA SER A 585 -8.21 -0.55 32.25
C SER A 585 -8.36 -0.63 33.80
N GLY A 586 -9.54 -0.27 34.35
CA GLY A 586 -10.11 -0.87 35.60
C GLY A 586 -9.85 -0.31 37.02
N SER A 587 -9.50 0.97 37.26
CA SER A 587 -8.83 1.35 38.54
C SER A 587 -9.66 1.58 39.83
N GLN A 588 -10.98 1.85 39.84
CA GLN A 588 -11.61 2.36 41.10
C GLN A 588 -12.23 1.29 42.04
N SER A 589 -12.74 0.16 41.52
CA SER A 589 -13.46 -0.84 42.34
C SER A 589 -12.55 -1.85 43.02
N VAL A 590 -11.36 -2.09 42.46
CA VAL A 590 -10.36 -3.05 42.94
C VAL A 590 -9.64 -2.49 44.18
N ASP A 591 -9.29 -1.21 44.15
CA ASP A 591 -8.57 -0.55 45.26
C ASP A 591 -9.39 -0.51 46.56
N ALA A 592 -10.69 -0.24 46.48
CA ALA A 592 -11.57 -0.18 47.65
C ALA A 592 -11.75 -1.55 48.35
N ALA A 593 -11.79 -2.63 47.58
CA ALA A 593 -11.96 -3.97 48.12
C ALA A 593 -10.69 -4.51 48.79
N LEU A 594 -9.52 -4.20 48.22
CA LEU A 594 -8.22 -4.66 48.70
C LEU A 594 -7.72 -3.90 49.93
N THR A 595 -8.26 -2.70 50.19
CA THR A 595 -7.84 -1.83 51.31
C THR A 595 -8.80 -1.84 52.50
N ALA A 596 -9.98 -2.45 52.37
CA ALA A 596 -10.99 -2.49 53.43
C ALA A 596 -10.65 -3.51 54.54
N TYR A 597 -10.73 -3.05 55.81
CA TYR A 597 -10.58 -3.82 57.06
C TYR A 597 -9.21 -4.53 57.27
N PRO A 598 -8.11 -3.77 57.39
CA PRO A 598 -6.77 -4.37 57.52
C PRO A 598 -6.58 -5.15 58.84
N LEU A 599 -5.83 -6.25 58.74
CA LEU A 599 -5.44 -7.13 59.87
C LEU A 599 -4.29 -6.52 60.70
N VAL A 600 -4.06 -6.98 61.94
CA VAL A 600 -3.13 -6.36 62.92
C VAL A 600 -1.69 -6.36 62.42
N SER A 601 -1.35 -7.34 61.61
CA SER A 601 0.02 -7.64 61.20
C SER A 601 0.21 -7.39 59.70
N ALA A 602 -0.21 -6.24 59.18
CA ALA A 602 -0.13 -5.94 57.75
C ALA A 602 1.20 -5.26 57.35
N LEU A 603 1.72 -5.57 56.16
CA LEU A 603 2.95 -5.01 55.58
C LEU A 603 2.71 -3.61 54.97
N PRO A 604 3.76 -2.80 54.74
CA PRO A 604 3.63 -1.48 54.10
C PRO A 604 2.88 -1.54 52.77
N THR A 605 2.14 -0.47 52.44
CA THR A 605 1.37 -0.35 51.21
C THR A 605 2.26 -0.36 49.98
N ASP A 606 1.84 -1.05 48.92
CA ASP A 606 2.55 -1.08 47.64
C ASP A 606 2.23 0.14 46.75
N GLU A 607 2.69 0.12 45.49
CA GLU A 607 2.47 1.18 44.50
C GLU A 607 0.99 1.49 44.18
N PHE A 608 0.07 0.58 44.56
CA PHE A 608 -1.38 0.73 44.43
C PHE A 608 -2.06 1.08 45.77
N GLY A 609 -1.31 1.33 46.84
CA GLY A 609 -1.86 1.63 48.16
C GLY A 609 -2.43 0.41 48.90
N VAL A 610 -2.16 -0.82 48.40
CA VAL A 610 -2.74 -2.05 48.94
C VAL A 610 -1.89 -2.58 50.09
N THR A 611 -2.53 -2.93 51.21
CA THR A 611 -1.86 -3.46 52.41
C THR A 611 -1.95 -4.98 52.43
N VAL A 612 -0.82 -5.69 52.48
CA VAL A 612 -0.77 -7.16 52.46
C VAL A 612 -0.75 -7.72 53.89
N PRO A 613 -1.66 -8.63 54.30
CA PRO A 613 -1.60 -9.27 55.62
C PRO A 613 -0.34 -10.12 55.79
N SER A 614 0.28 -10.16 56.99
CA SER A 614 1.44 -11.03 57.24
C SER A 614 1.07 -12.48 57.59
N PHE A 615 -0.21 -12.76 57.88
CA PHE A 615 -0.72 -14.09 58.24
C PHE A 615 -0.03 -14.75 59.45
N LYS A 616 0.54 -13.97 60.37
CA LYS A 616 1.35 -14.47 61.49
C LYS A 616 0.60 -14.68 62.80
N ASN A 617 -0.51 -13.97 63.03
CA ASN A 617 -1.18 -13.98 64.34
C ASN A 617 -2.71 -13.95 64.20
N LYS A 618 -3.27 -15.11 63.80
CA LYS A 618 -4.71 -15.27 63.57
C LYS A 618 -5.55 -14.95 64.80
N THR A 619 -5.05 -15.27 66.00
CA THR A 619 -5.73 -14.98 67.27
C THR A 619 -5.86 -13.48 67.52
N ALA A 620 -4.81 -12.69 67.24
CA ALA A 620 -4.90 -11.22 67.33
C ALA A 620 -5.83 -10.64 66.26
N ASP A 621 -5.84 -11.23 65.07
CA ASP A 621 -6.72 -10.79 63.98
C ASP A 621 -8.20 -11.07 64.29
N TYR A 622 -8.54 -12.15 64.99
CA TYR A 622 -9.90 -12.39 65.48
C TYR A 622 -10.38 -11.33 66.48
N ALA A 623 -9.49 -10.74 67.29
CA ALA A 623 -9.85 -9.75 68.30
C ALA A 623 -10.22 -8.37 67.72
N LEU A 624 -10.13 -8.21 66.40
CA LEU A 624 -10.44 -6.94 65.71
C LEU A 624 -11.95 -6.70 65.48
N PHE A 625 -12.82 -7.64 65.84
CA PHE A 625 -14.27 -7.52 65.62
C PHE A 625 -14.86 -6.25 66.24
N ASP A 626 -14.47 -5.93 67.48
CA ASP A 626 -14.90 -4.71 68.19
C ASP A 626 -14.38 -3.44 67.50
N LYS A 627 -13.12 -3.44 67.05
CA LYS A 627 -12.50 -2.29 66.36
C LYS A 627 -13.30 -1.88 65.12
N TYR A 628 -13.82 -2.87 64.38
CA TYR A 628 -14.56 -2.63 63.15
C TYR A 628 -16.09 -2.71 63.31
N GLY A 629 -16.57 -2.89 64.55
CA GLY A 629 -17.98 -2.90 64.92
C GLY A 629 -18.77 -4.04 64.31
N PHE A 630 -18.19 -5.24 64.22
CA PHE A 630 -18.84 -6.45 63.71
C PHE A 630 -19.04 -7.47 64.82
N THR A 631 -20.01 -8.38 64.66
CA THR A 631 -20.19 -9.49 65.60
C THR A 631 -18.97 -10.41 65.57
N GLU A 632 -18.57 -10.91 66.75
CA GLU A 632 -17.41 -11.79 66.90
C GLU A 632 -17.47 -13.00 65.95
N ALA A 633 -18.66 -13.60 65.79
CA ALA A 633 -18.87 -14.75 64.91
C ALA A 633 -18.67 -14.42 63.42
N SER A 634 -19.24 -13.31 62.93
CA SER A 634 -19.10 -12.92 61.51
C SER A 634 -17.67 -12.48 61.17
N TRP A 635 -17.00 -11.80 62.12
CA TRP A 635 -15.62 -11.38 61.96
C TRP A 635 -14.65 -12.57 61.96
N LYS A 636 -14.83 -13.55 62.84
CA LYS A 636 -14.03 -14.79 62.85
C LYS A 636 -14.12 -15.53 61.51
N ALA A 637 -15.34 -15.67 60.96
CA ALA A 637 -15.55 -16.28 59.65
C ALA A 637 -14.88 -15.50 58.50
N TYR A 638 -14.93 -14.16 58.56
CA TYR A 638 -14.23 -13.30 57.60
C TYR A 638 -12.70 -13.51 57.68
N VAL A 639 -12.11 -13.47 58.88
CA VAL A 639 -10.68 -13.73 59.10
C VAL A 639 -10.29 -15.14 58.65
N ASP A 640 -11.12 -16.16 58.91
CA ASP A 640 -10.88 -17.51 58.42
C ASP A 640 -10.78 -17.57 56.90
N THR A 641 -11.69 -16.89 56.21
CA THR A 641 -11.70 -16.80 54.74
C THR A 641 -10.48 -16.05 54.23
N VAL A 642 -10.10 -14.92 54.84
CA VAL A 642 -8.90 -14.17 54.42
C VAL A 642 -7.64 -15.02 54.56
N TYR A 643 -7.53 -15.84 55.61
CA TYR A 643 -6.37 -16.73 55.81
C TYR A 643 -6.28 -17.87 54.77
N THR A 644 -7.36 -18.25 54.09
CA THR A 644 -7.28 -19.21 52.97
C THR A 644 -6.80 -18.58 51.67
N LEU A 645 -6.84 -17.23 51.56
CA LEU A 645 -6.40 -16.47 50.38
C LEU A 645 -4.90 -16.14 50.39
N LYS A 646 -4.12 -16.77 51.27
CA LYS A 646 -2.68 -16.49 51.43
C LYS A 646 -1.92 -16.57 50.11
N ASP A 647 -2.13 -17.64 49.34
CA ASP A 647 -1.43 -17.86 48.08
C ASP A 647 -1.85 -16.84 47.00
N ASP A 648 -3.12 -16.40 47.02
CA ASP A 648 -3.60 -15.34 46.12
C ASP A 648 -2.94 -13.99 46.43
N TYR A 649 -2.73 -13.68 47.72
CA TYR A 649 -1.99 -12.49 48.16
C TYR A 649 -0.49 -12.56 47.80
N GLU A 650 0.14 -13.74 47.92
CA GLU A 650 1.53 -13.95 47.50
C GLU A 650 1.66 -13.80 45.97
N ALA A 651 0.74 -14.38 45.19
CA ALA A 651 0.69 -14.23 43.74
C ALA A 651 0.49 -12.76 43.29
N TYR A 652 -0.36 -12.01 43.98
CA TYR A 652 -0.53 -10.57 43.73
C TYR A 652 0.75 -9.77 44.02
N ARG A 653 1.41 -10.04 45.15
CA ARG A 653 2.64 -9.35 45.56
C ARG A 653 3.78 -9.57 44.56
N ASP A 654 3.94 -10.81 44.12
CA ASP A 654 5.09 -11.22 43.31
C ASP A 654 4.90 -10.92 41.81
N ALA A 655 3.67 -10.65 41.38
CA ALA A 655 3.34 -10.26 40.02
C ALA A 655 3.81 -8.83 39.69
N LYS A 656 3.94 -8.53 38.39
CA LYS A 656 4.26 -7.19 37.86
C LYS A 656 3.41 -6.91 36.61
N GLY A 657 3.23 -5.64 36.23
CA GLY A 657 2.50 -5.26 35.02
C GLY A 657 1.05 -5.76 34.99
N GLN A 658 0.59 -6.31 33.86
CA GLN A 658 -0.79 -6.82 33.71
C GLN A 658 -1.09 -7.99 34.66
N ALA A 659 -0.13 -8.90 34.89
CA ALA A 659 -0.33 -10.04 35.80
C ALA A 659 -0.65 -9.61 37.24
N LYS A 660 -0.13 -8.45 37.67
CA LYS A 660 -0.43 -7.89 39.00
C LYS A 660 -1.85 -7.36 39.08
N LYS A 661 -2.36 -6.75 38.01
CA LYS A 661 -3.75 -6.27 37.93
C LYS A 661 -4.75 -7.45 37.85
N ASP A 662 -4.44 -8.49 37.08
CA ASP A 662 -5.28 -9.69 37.00
C ASP A 662 -5.35 -10.43 38.35
N ALA A 663 -4.23 -10.50 39.06
CA ALA A 663 -4.17 -11.04 40.42
C ALA A 663 -4.95 -10.16 41.40
N ALA A 664 -4.86 -8.83 41.27
CA ALA A 664 -5.60 -7.87 42.09
C ALA A 664 -7.13 -8.02 41.91
N GLU A 665 -7.61 -8.14 40.67
CA GLU A 665 -9.04 -8.28 40.36
C GLU A 665 -9.61 -9.61 40.90
N LYS A 666 -8.88 -10.72 40.70
CA LYS A 666 -9.26 -12.04 41.24
C LYS A 666 -9.31 -12.02 42.77
N LEU A 667 -8.33 -11.40 43.40
CA LEU A 667 -8.25 -11.28 44.86
C LEU A 667 -9.37 -10.37 45.41
N ALA A 668 -9.60 -9.22 44.77
CA ALA A 668 -10.65 -8.28 45.13
C ALA A 668 -12.04 -8.93 45.08
N ALA A 669 -12.35 -9.70 44.03
CA ALA A 669 -13.64 -10.40 43.92
C ALA A 669 -13.88 -11.38 45.08
N LYS A 670 -12.86 -12.14 45.49
CA LYS A 670 -12.93 -13.08 46.63
C LYS A 670 -13.13 -12.33 47.96
N LEU A 671 -12.43 -11.22 48.14
CA LEU A 671 -12.57 -10.38 49.34
C LEU A 671 -13.93 -9.71 49.44
N GLN A 672 -14.46 -9.17 48.34
CA GLN A 672 -15.80 -8.57 48.30
C GLN A 672 -16.88 -9.60 48.70
N ALA A 673 -16.75 -10.85 48.26
CA ALA A 673 -17.65 -11.92 48.66
C ALA A 673 -17.58 -12.22 50.17
N ALA A 674 -16.37 -12.25 50.75
CA ALA A 674 -16.18 -12.43 52.18
C ALA A 674 -16.75 -11.26 53.00
N GLN A 675 -16.53 -10.02 52.54
CA GLN A 675 -17.00 -8.79 53.18
C GLN A 675 -18.54 -8.72 53.26
N LYS A 676 -19.25 -9.22 52.23
CA LYS A 676 -20.72 -9.30 52.25
C LYS A 676 -21.29 -10.17 53.37
N SER A 677 -20.48 -11.03 53.99
CA SER A 677 -20.91 -11.91 55.09
C SER A 677 -20.73 -11.29 56.48
N LEU A 678 -20.16 -10.08 56.57
CA LEU A 678 -19.96 -9.37 57.84
C LEU A 678 -21.28 -8.80 58.39
N VAL A 679 -21.47 -8.92 59.70
CA VAL A 679 -22.68 -8.46 60.41
C VAL A 679 -22.29 -7.46 61.48
N LYS A 680 -22.85 -6.24 61.46
CA LYS A 680 -22.57 -5.18 62.45
C LYS A 680 -23.04 -5.59 63.86
N SER A 681 -22.24 -5.27 64.88
CA SER A 681 -22.57 -5.53 66.29
C SER A 681 -23.26 -4.31 66.92
N ASP A 682 -24.59 -4.27 66.94
CA ASP A 682 -25.34 -3.19 67.60
C ASP A 682 -25.65 -3.54 69.06
N SER A 683 -24.61 -3.76 69.87
CA SER A 683 -24.77 -4.11 71.28
C SER A 683 -24.96 -2.87 72.16
N ALA A 684 -26.19 -2.34 72.19
CA ALA A 684 -26.62 -1.46 73.29
C ALA A 684 -26.91 -2.31 74.54
N VAL A 685 -26.45 -1.88 75.73
CA VAL A 685 -26.74 -2.61 76.98
C VAL A 685 -28.22 -2.41 77.33
N VAL A 686 -29.01 -3.48 77.28
CA VAL A 686 -30.45 -3.48 77.66
C VAL A 686 -30.61 -3.96 79.11
N PRO A 687 -31.03 -3.09 80.06
CA PRO A 687 -31.30 -3.50 81.44
C PRO A 687 -32.40 -4.56 81.54
N ALA A 688 -32.35 -5.42 82.56
CA ALA A 688 -33.39 -6.40 82.83
C ALA A 688 -34.78 -5.75 82.97
N GLY A 689 -35.79 -6.30 82.28
CA GLY A 689 -37.16 -5.75 82.21
C GLY A 689 -37.38 -4.73 81.09
N ARG A 690 -36.34 -4.40 80.31
CA ARG A 690 -36.42 -3.57 79.10
C ARG A 690 -36.20 -4.39 77.83
N VAL A 691 -36.59 -3.83 76.70
CA VAL A 691 -36.41 -4.42 75.37
C VAL A 691 -35.91 -3.35 74.40
N ALA A 692 -34.86 -3.63 73.62
CA ALA A 692 -34.39 -2.73 72.57
C ALA A 692 -35.36 -2.70 71.39
N VAL A 693 -35.51 -1.53 70.77
CA VAL A 693 -36.20 -1.37 69.48
C VAL A 693 -35.17 -0.95 68.43
N TYR A 694 -34.91 -1.85 67.49
CA TYR A 694 -34.00 -1.66 66.36
C TYR A 694 -34.71 -0.96 65.21
N ARG A 695 -33.98 -0.14 64.45
CA ARG A 695 -34.45 0.51 63.22
C ARG A 695 -33.58 0.13 62.03
N ALA A 696 -34.19 -0.27 60.91
CA ALA A 696 -33.50 -0.48 59.63
C ALA A 696 -34.22 0.29 58.52
N PHE A 697 -33.45 0.95 57.65
CA PHE A 697 -33.93 1.69 56.50
C PHE A 697 -33.76 0.90 55.20
N ASN A 698 -34.79 0.85 54.37
CA ASN A 698 -34.77 0.24 53.06
C ASN A 698 -34.39 1.28 51.97
N PRO A 699 -33.15 1.28 51.45
CA PRO A 699 -32.76 2.22 50.40
C PRO A 699 -33.33 1.87 49.01
N ASN A 700 -33.89 0.66 48.83
CA ASN A 700 -34.28 0.15 47.51
C ASN A 700 -35.75 0.41 47.17
N GLU A 701 -36.50 1.10 48.02
CA GLU A 701 -37.89 1.44 47.76
C GLU A 701 -38.01 2.76 46.98
N THR A 702 -38.63 2.69 45.80
CA THR A 702 -38.67 3.76 44.80
C THR A 702 -39.55 4.96 45.17
N ARG A 703 -40.32 4.89 46.27
CA ARG A 703 -41.25 5.93 46.72
C ARG A 703 -40.79 6.73 47.94
N GLY A 704 -39.52 6.59 48.35
CA GLY A 704 -38.94 7.39 49.43
C GLY A 704 -38.32 6.59 50.58
N GLY A 705 -38.19 5.27 50.45
CA GLY A 705 -37.68 4.37 51.49
C GLY A 705 -38.74 3.95 52.52
N SER A 706 -38.53 2.80 53.17
CA SER A 706 -39.31 2.34 54.33
C SER A 706 -38.42 2.04 55.52
N HIS A 707 -38.89 2.38 56.71
CA HIS A 707 -38.25 1.97 57.97
C HIS A 707 -38.97 0.78 58.62
N LEU A 708 -38.19 -0.18 59.10
CA LEU A 708 -38.64 -1.24 59.99
C LEU A 708 -38.25 -0.88 61.43
N TYR A 709 -39.20 -0.94 62.37
CA TYR A 709 -38.94 -0.94 63.81
C TYR A 709 -39.30 -2.29 64.42
N THR A 710 -38.35 -2.93 65.09
CA THR A 710 -38.58 -4.26 65.66
C THR A 710 -37.85 -4.46 66.99
N THR A 711 -38.45 -5.26 67.87
CA THR A 711 -37.80 -5.78 69.07
C THR A 711 -37.09 -7.11 68.82
N SER A 712 -37.28 -7.71 67.64
CA SER A 712 -36.63 -8.94 67.21
C SER A 712 -35.30 -8.63 66.54
N GLU A 713 -34.21 -8.89 67.25
CA GLU A 713 -32.85 -8.77 66.69
C GLU A 713 -32.64 -9.71 65.48
N ALA A 714 -33.33 -10.85 65.45
CA ALA A 714 -33.29 -11.76 64.31
C ALA A 714 -33.96 -11.18 63.06
N GLU A 715 -35.10 -10.50 63.20
CA GLU A 715 -35.80 -9.81 62.11
C GLU A 715 -34.95 -8.64 61.58
N TYR A 716 -34.35 -7.88 62.50
CA TYR A 716 -33.41 -6.81 62.18
C TYR A 716 -32.19 -7.31 61.37
N ASN A 717 -31.50 -8.33 61.89
CA ASN A 717 -30.32 -8.90 61.22
C ASN A 717 -30.66 -9.54 59.87
N ALA A 718 -31.87 -10.08 59.72
CA ALA A 718 -32.32 -10.66 58.45
C ALA A 718 -32.49 -9.60 57.36
N VAL A 719 -33.11 -8.45 57.66
CA VAL A 719 -33.30 -7.38 56.66
C VAL A 719 -32.00 -6.67 56.32
N VAL A 720 -31.09 -6.48 57.29
CA VAL A 720 -29.75 -5.93 57.03
C VAL A 720 -28.95 -6.84 56.11
N ARG A 721 -28.99 -8.16 56.35
CA ARG A 721 -28.36 -9.15 55.46
C ARG A 721 -29.00 -9.18 54.07
N ALA A 722 -30.28 -8.83 53.96
CA ALA A 722 -31.00 -8.68 52.70
C ALA A 722 -30.73 -7.33 52.00
N GLY A 723 -29.83 -6.50 52.52
CA GLY A 723 -29.37 -5.25 51.89
C GLY A 723 -30.00 -3.96 52.43
N TRP A 724 -30.78 -4.03 53.53
CA TRP A 724 -31.26 -2.82 54.20
C TRP A 724 -30.12 -2.16 54.98
N LYS A 725 -30.19 -0.84 55.13
CA LYS A 725 -29.25 -0.08 55.96
C LYS A 725 -29.68 -0.19 57.42
N GLY A 726 -28.93 -0.96 58.20
CA GLY A 726 -29.12 -1.04 59.65
C GLY A 726 -28.78 0.28 60.34
N GLU A 727 -29.66 0.72 61.25
CA GLU A 727 -29.47 1.96 62.03
C GLU A 727 -29.41 1.71 63.56
N GLY A 728 -29.32 0.45 63.98
CA GLY A 728 -29.20 0.04 65.38
C GLY A 728 -30.40 0.34 66.28
N VAL A 729 -30.14 0.29 67.59
CA VAL A 729 -31.14 0.53 68.64
C VAL A 729 -31.46 2.02 68.71
N GLN A 730 -32.72 2.37 68.43
CA GLN A 730 -33.17 3.76 68.47
C GLN A 730 -33.64 4.18 69.87
N PHE A 731 -34.28 3.26 70.58
CA PHE A 731 -34.78 3.46 71.94
C PHE A 731 -35.03 2.12 72.63
N GLN A 732 -35.25 2.16 73.94
CA GLN A 732 -35.58 1.00 74.75
C GLN A 732 -37.00 1.12 75.31
N THR A 733 -37.70 0.00 75.42
CA THR A 733 -39.10 -0.10 75.86
C THR A 733 -39.21 -1.12 77.01
N THR A 734 -40.42 -1.53 77.42
CA THR A 734 -40.58 -2.57 78.47
C THR A 734 -41.05 -3.90 77.90
N SER A 735 -40.62 -5.00 78.52
CA SER A 735 -41.16 -6.34 78.27
C SER A 735 -42.48 -6.61 78.99
N SER A 736 -42.96 -5.68 79.83
CA SER A 736 -44.18 -5.87 80.62
C SER A 736 -45.44 -5.75 79.76
N LYS A 737 -46.18 -6.85 79.63
CA LYS A 737 -47.45 -6.89 78.88
C LYS A 737 -48.60 -6.12 79.54
N SER A 738 -48.43 -5.67 80.80
CA SER A 738 -49.42 -4.85 81.50
C SER A 738 -49.30 -3.35 81.19
N ALA A 739 -48.27 -2.96 80.43
CA ALA A 739 -48.05 -1.58 79.99
C ALA A 739 -48.80 -1.27 78.69
N SER A 740 -48.79 -0.02 78.22
CA SER A 740 -49.59 0.39 77.06
C SER A 740 -49.02 -0.20 75.75
N PRO A 741 -49.81 -0.91 74.93
CA PRO A 741 -49.30 -1.56 73.73
C PRO A 741 -49.14 -0.57 72.56
N VAL A 742 -48.07 -0.74 71.78
CA VAL A 742 -47.92 -0.13 70.46
C VAL A 742 -48.26 -1.17 69.39
N TYR A 743 -49.30 -0.89 68.62
CA TYR A 743 -49.80 -1.76 67.55
C TYR A 743 -48.93 -1.61 66.30
N ARG A 744 -48.49 -2.74 65.72
CA ARG A 744 -47.74 -2.81 64.46
C ARG A 744 -48.66 -3.22 63.32
N LEU A 745 -48.66 -2.46 62.25
CA LEU A 745 -49.43 -2.72 61.04
C LEU A 745 -48.51 -2.76 59.82
N TYR A 746 -48.79 -3.66 58.89
CA TYR A 746 -48.07 -3.85 57.64
C TYR A 746 -48.96 -3.49 56.45
N ASN A 747 -48.44 -2.70 55.52
CA ASN A 747 -49.11 -2.41 54.26
C ASN A 747 -48.65 -3.40 53.17
N PRO A 748 -49.52 -4.32 52.72
CA PRO A 748 -49.16 -5.29 51.69
C PRO A 748 -48.90 -4.67 50.31
N ASN A 749 -49.29 -3.42 50.08
CA ASN A 749 -49.17 -2.79 48.76
C ASN A 749 -47.79 -2.18 48.47
N ASP A 750 -47.07 -1.74 49.51
CA ASP A 750 -45.75 -1.11 49.38
C ASP A 750 -44.69 -1.66 50.34
N GLY A 751 -45.08 -2.46 51.34
CA GLY A 751 -44.15 -3.04 52.31
C GLY A 751 -43.89 -2.15 53.53
N SER A 752 -44.53 -0.99 53.62
CA SER A 752 -44.36 -0.06 54.75
C SER A 752 -45.00 -0.56 56.05
N HIS A 753 -44.48 -0.08 57.17
CA HIS A 753 -44.99 -0.38 58.51
C HIS A 753 -45.50 0.87 59.22
N PHE A 754 -46.55 0.71 60.01
CA PHE A 754 -47.14 1.76 60.82
C PHE A 754 -47.24 1.33 62.28
N TYR A 755 -46.92 2.25 63.20
CA TYR A 755 -46.86 2.01 64.64
C TYR A 755 -47.69 3.05 65.39
N THR A 756 -48.63 2.62 66.22
CA THR A 756 -49.48 3.54 66.97
C THR A 756 -49.86 3.04 68.35
N LEU A 757 -49.96 3.95 69.32
CA LEU A 757 -50.53 3.72 70.64
C LEU A 757 -52.08 3.85 70.61
N SER A 758 -52.64 4.45 69.55
CA SER A 758 -54.07 4.70 69.40
C SER A 758 -54.78 3.49 68.86
N GLU A 759 -55.59 2.85 69.70
CA GLU A 759 -56.43 1.74 69.28
C GLU A 759 -57.42 2.15 68.18
N VAL A 760 -57.87 3.41 68.18
CA VAL A 760 -58.76 3.96 67.15
C VAL A 760 -58.04 4.07 65.80
N GLU A 761 -56.80 4.59 65.79
CA GLU A 761 -55.98 4.75 64.59
C GLU A 761 -55.65 3.38 64.00
N TYR A 762 -55.19 2.43 64.82
CA TYR A 762 -54.95 1.04 64.41
C TYR A 762 -56.20 0.40 63.77
N LYS A 763 -57.37 0.46 64.44
CA LYS A 763 -58.62 -0.13 63.91
C LYS A 763 -59.05 0.53 62.60
N HIS A 764 -58.82 1.83 62.45
CA HIS A 764 -59.13 2.55 61.22
C HIS A 764 -58.19 2.13 60.08
N THR A 765 -56.89 2.01 60.34
CA THR A 765 -55.88 1.60 59.36
C THR A 765 -56.08 0.15 58.89
N VAL A 766 -56.51 -0.75 59.79
CA VAL A 766 -56.93 -2.11 59.39
C VAL A 766 -58.14 -2.09 58.47
N LYS A 767 -59.16 -1.26 58.76
CA LYS A 767 -60.31 -1.09 57.86
C LYS A 767 -59.93 -0.53 56.49
N ALA A 768 -58.84 0.24 56.43
CA ALA A 768 -58.26 0.78 55.20
C ALA A 768 -57.41 -0.25 54.42
N GLY A 769 -57.34 -1.52 54.86
CA GLY A 769 -56.71 -2.62 54.11
C GLY A 769 -55.32 -3.02 54.59
N TRP A 770 -54.80 -2.42 55.65
CA TRP A 770 -53.52 -2.83 56.24
C TRP A 770 -53.67 -4.09 57.09
N LYS A 771 -52.61 -4.90 57.13
CA LYS A 771 -52.58 -6.12 57.94
C LYS A 771 -52.10 -5.81 59.36
N TYR A 772 -52.90 -6.17 60.35
CA TYR A 772 -52.46 -6.14 61.74
C TYR A 772 -51.45 -7.24 62.02
N GLU A 773 -50.28 -6.89 62.55
CA GLU A 773 -49.20 -7.84 62.85
C GLU A 773 -49.01 -8.13 64.34
N GLY A 774 -49.85 -7.53 65.20
CA GLY A 774 -49.76 -7.68 66.64
C GLY A 774 -49.15 -6.47 67.34
N ILE A 775 -48.72 -6.70 68.58
CA ILE A 775 -48.09 -5.68 69.42
C ILE A 775 -46.60 -5.67 69.11
N GLY A 776 -46.07 -4.54 68.63
CA GLY A 776 -44.64 -4.37 68.36
C GLY A 776 -43.80 -4.29 69.64
N TRP A 777 -44.28 -3.51 70.62
CA TRP A 777 -43.69 -3.36 71.95
C TRP A 777 -44.69 -2.71 72.94
N TYR A 778 -44.27 -2.58 74.20
CA TYR A 778 -45.05 -1.95 75.27
C TYR A 778 -44.36 -0.70 75.82
N VAL A 779 -45.14 0.34 76.12
CA VAL A 779 -44.70 1.64 76.62
C VAL A 779 -44.94 1.73 78.12
N ALA A 780 -43.86 1.81 78.88
CA ALA A 780 -43.89 1.88 80.35
C ALA A 780 -44.38 3.25 80.84
N LYS A 781 -45.10 3.28 81.96
CA LYS A 781 -45.63 4.52 82.56
C LYS A 781 -44.52 5.45 83.10
N ASP A 782 -43.39 4.87 83.49
CA ASP A 782 -42.19 5.56 84.00
C ASP A 782 -41.17 5.91 82.91
N ALA A 783 -41.45 5.60 81.64
CA ALA A 783 -40.62 6.08 80.53
C ALA A 783 -40.68 7.61 80.46
N SER A 784 -39.53 8.29 80.36
CA SER A 784 -39.43 9.75 80.51
C SER A 784 -39.16 10.51 79.20
N ASN A 785 -38.66 9.85 78.15
CA ASN A 785 -38.27 10.53 76.91
C ASN A 785 -39.37 10.45 75.86
N ASP A 786 -39.59 11.55 75.15
CA ASP A 786 -40.57 11.63 74.08
C ASP A 786 -40.00 11.04 72.79
N VAL A 787 -40.66 10.02 72.26
CA VAL A 787 -40.44 9.53 70.89
C VAL A 787 -41.32 10.35 69.97
N LEU A 788 -40.67 11.15 69.13
CA LEU A 788 -41.29 12.07 68.20
C LEU A 788 -41.66 11.30 66.92
N ARG A 789 -42.88 11.53 66.44
CA ARG A 789 -43.42 10.95 65.21
C ARG A 789 -43.40 11.99 64.10
N ILE A 790 -42.78 11.66 62.97
CA ILE A 790 -42.69 12.56 61.81
C ILE A 790 -43.30 11.84 60.61
N TYR A 791 -44.12 12.54 59.84
CA TYR A 791 -44.82 12.01 58.68
C TYR A 791 -44.33 12.64 57.38
N ASN A 792 -44.02 11.83 56.37
CA ASN A 792 -43.72 12.30 55.03
C ASN A 792 -44.99 12.30 54.15
N PRO A 793 -45.53 13.48 53.77
CA PRO A 793 -46.73 13.54 52.93
C PRO A 793 -46.52 13.01 51.51
N ASN A 794 -45.28 12.88 51.04
CA ASN A 794 -44.99 12.41 49.68
C ASN A 794 -44.88 10.88 49.58
N SER A 795 -44.39 10.22 50.63
CA SER A 795 -44.22 8.75 50.66
C SER A 795 -45.28 8.04 51.50
N GLY A 796 -45.95 8.74 52.42
CA GLY A 796 -46.82 8.13 53.43
C GLY A 796 -46.07 7.54 54.63
N GLU A 797 -44.75 7.68 54.68
CA GLU A 797 -43.89 7.08 55.70
C GLU A 797 -43.95 7.82 57.04
N HIS A 798 -43.83 7.04 58.14
CA HIS A 798 -43.62 7.57 59.48
C HIS A 798 -42.25 7.17 60.02
N VAL A 799 -41.55 8.13 60.62
CA VAL A 799 -40.29 7.91 61.35
C VAL A 799 -40.50 8.26 62.83
N PHE A 800 -39.97 7.40 63.70
CA PHE A 800 -40.00 7.53 65.16
C PHE A 800 -38.58 7.75 65.69
N THR A 801 -38.36 8.87 66.39
CA THR A 801 -37.02 9.24 66.85
C THR A 801 -37.03 9.97 68.20
N LEU A 802 -35.96 9.79 68.97
CA LEU A 802 -35.65 10.61 70.16
C LEU A 802 -34.90 11.91 69.79
N SER A 803 -34.41 12.03 68.55
CA SER A 803 -33.55 13.13 68.10
C SER A 803 -34.36 14.30 67.57
N LYS A 804 -34.43 15.41 68.31
CA LYS A 804 -35.04 16.63 67.81
C LYS A 804 -34.29 17.21 66.59
N ALA A 805 -33.00 16.92 66.44
CA ALA A 805 -32.24 17.32 65.27
C ALA A 805 -32.71 16.58 64.00
N GLU A 806 -33.01 15.29 64.10
CA GLU A 806 -33.56 14.50 62.98
C GLU A 806 -34.94 15.03 62.56
N VAL A 807 -35.79 15.38 63.53
CA VAL A 807 -37.08 16.05 63.28
C VAL A 807 -36.88 17.37 62.55
N ASN A 808 -36.00 18.24 63.04
CA ASN A 808 -35.77 19.55 62.43
C ASN A 808 -35.24 19.42 60.99
N ASN A 809 -34.43 18.40 60.71
CA ASN A 809 -33.92 18.14 59.36
C ASN A 809 -35.01 17.58 58.44
N ALA A 810 -35.85 16.67 58.93
CA ALA A 810 -36.99 16.14 58.17
C ALA A 810 -38.01 17.23 57.84
N VAL A 811 -38.33 18.11 58.80
CA VAL A 811 -39.24 19.25 58.59
C VAL A 811 -38.68 20.23 57.56
N LYS A 812 -37.37 20.52 57.60
CA LYS A 812 -36.72 21.32 56.54
C LYS A 812 -36.81 20.67 55.16
N ALA A 813 -36.86 19.33 55.10
CA ALA A 813 -37.05 18.55 53.89
C ALA A 813 -38.53 18.38 53.48
N GLY A 814 -39.46 19.08 54.14
CA GLY A 814 -40.89 19.09 53.79
C GLY A 814 -41.73 18.02 54.49
N TRP A 815 -41.24 17.39 55.56
CA TRP A 815 -42.00 16.44 56.36
C TRP A 815 -42.79 17.16 57.46
N ASN A 816 -43.84 16.52 57.97
CA ASN A 816 -44.70 17.05 59.03
C ASN A 816 -44.28 16.49 60.39
N ASP A 817 -43.97 17.37 61.35
CA ASP A 817 -43.80 17.00 62.76
C ASP A 817 -45.19 16.74 63.37
N GLU A 818 -45.50 15.49 63.71
CA GLU A 818 -46.77 15.09 64.32
C GLU A 818 -46.71 15.07 65.85
N GLY A 819 -45.60 15.51 66.43
CA GLY A 819 -45.39 15.60 67.87
C GLY A 819 -45.05 14.27 68.52
N VAL A 820 -45.42 14.12 69.80
CA VAL A 820 -45.05 12.96 70.61
C VAL A 820 -45.95 11.78 70.28
N GLY A 821 -45.38 10.71 69.70
CA GLY A 821 -46.11 9.48 69.42
C GLY A 821 -46.29 8.61 70.67
N PHE A 822 -45.23 8.46 71.46
CA PHE A 822 -45.23 7.74 72.75
C PHE A 822 -43.95 8.05 73.54
N LYS A 823 -43.81 7.50 74.76
CA LYS A 823 -42.59 7.64 75.57
C LYS A 823 -41.72 6.38 75.51
N ALA A 824 -40.41 6.54 75.64
CA ALA A 824 -39.45 5.45 75.71
C ALA A 824 -38.26 5.76 76.65
N TYR A 825 -37.47 4.75 76.96
CA TYR A 825 -36.16 4.91 77.57
C TYR A 825 -35.12 5.18 76.47
N PRO A 826 -34.03 5.90 76.76
CA PRO A 826 -33.02 6.20 75.75
C PRO A 826 -32.26 4.93 75.36
N ALA A 827 -31.80 4.84 74.11
CA ALA A 827 -30.78 3.88 73.71
C ALA A 827 -29.48 4.28 74.43
N LYS A 828 -29.01 3.46 75.38
CA LYS A 828 -27.77 3.70 76.11
C LYS A 828 -26.57 3.18 75.34
#